data_AF-A0ABD0LP86-F1
#
_entry.id   AF-A0ABD0LP86-F1
#
_cell.length_a   1.000
_cell.length_b   1.000
_cell.length_c   1.000
_cell.angle_alpha   90.00
_cell.angle_beta   90.00
_cell.angle_gamma   90.00
#
_symmetry.space_group_name_H-M   'P 1'
#
loop_
_entity.id
_entity.type
_entity.pdbx_description
1 polymer ?
#
loop_
_entity_poly.entity_id
_entity_poly.type
_entity_poly.pdbx_seq_one_letter_code
_entity_poly.pdbx_strand_id
1 'polypeptide(L)'
;MLLTLCACYSAFIQLCLCHGCARRVCYYTNWSQYRPQGGKFFPEDIDPSLCTHLIFSFAKLENNHLAPFEWNDESEPWSKGLYERFNNLKQQNPQLKTLLAVGGWNMGSAPFTAMVATAASRQDFADHSVTFLKERGFDGLDLDWEYPGSRGSPADDKARFTELVRQLRATYNADAAQNGGSPLLLTAAVSAGKTTIDAGYDVPSISRDLDFINLMSYDLHGAWESVTGHNSPLYAHPSETGDKRYLNVDWAAQYWVEKGCPRDKLVIGVPTYGRTFTLSNPSQNSLGAAAKGAGTAGAYTREAGFLAYYEICEKNETANVVRRRISEMGVPYLVFNNDQWVGYDDVQSLIEKVRYIKSNGYGGVMTWALPLDDFSGNFCGQGKYPLWSPLELNLELFGAYWRSTALLARRKETGHIRKDATFDCTGKADGFHPDPTNCIDYYRCTNGVKESLSCDSGHVFNPNLKYCDWPHDYHCPHGQTAQQAAFDCSTKSDGFYPASTNCVDYYRCTNGGTESFKCDPGRVFNPHLQYCDWPHDYVCPHGQQTTTAGPQTVTHGQQSTTQAKRSTTQGPQPSTIGPQSTAQGPPSTTESPRSTSQGPHVTTQGPMSTTQSSHASGGCARRVCYYTNWSQYRPGNGSFSPEDIDPFMCTHILFAFATLHGNHLAAFDSADETRRGVKGMYERVNALKLQNPQLKTLLSVGGWNMGSGPFSRMVATAASRQEFADHSVTFLKERGFDGLDLDWEYPTQRGSPPEDKARYVELLKQLRATYDADAAHNGGSPLLLTAAVPAGKTNIDAGYDVPEVARLLDFVNLMSYDLHGSWDPTTGPNSPLYAHPSETGASRFLNVDWAARYWVEKGCPRDKLVIGVPLYGRTFTLSNPSQNSLGAPARGDGRPGHYTNEICTKIPTANTVARVPEMKVPYLVYNNDQWVGYDDVQSLTEKVRYIKSNGYGGVMTWAIPLDDFNGSFCGQGKYPLWSAVNAECHK
;
A
#
# COMPACT_ATOMS: atom_id res chain seq x y z
N MET A 1 19.80 29.04 38.83
CA MET A 1 20.06 27.89 37.94
C MET A 1 18.81 27.09 37.60
N LEU A 2 18.03 26.53 38.54
CA LEU A 2 16.89 25.66 38.19
C LEU A 2 15.84 26.32 37.25
N LEU A 3 15.46 27.58 37.50
CA LEU A 3 14.49 28.32 36.67
C LEU A 3 14.89 28.44 35.19
N THR A 4 16.19 28.48 34.88
CA THR A 4 16.70 28.62 33.51
C THR A 4 16.58 27.30 32.72
N LEU A 5 16.55 26.15 33.38
CA LEU A 5 16.45 24.84 32.74
C LEU A 5 15.02 24.52 32.26
N CYS A 6 13.99 24.94 33.00
CA CYS A 6 12.60 24.72 32.61
C CYS A 6 12.24 25.47 31.30
N ALA A 7 12.72 26.71 31.13
CA ALA A 7 12.47 27.50 29.92
C ALA A 7 13.01 26.82 28.64
N CYS A 8 14.21 26.24 28.71
CA CYS A 8 14.80 25.49 27.59
C CYS A 8 14.03 24.20 27.27
N TYR A 9 13.49 23.51 28.29
CA TYR A 9 12.69 22.30 28.09
C TYR A 9 11.36 22.60 27.38
N SER A 10 10.65 23.66 27.78
CA SER A 10 9.42 24.09 27.11
C SER A 10 9.68 24.48 25.64
N ALA A 11 10.76 25.22 25.36
CA ALA A 11 11.11 25.62 23.99
C ALA A 11 11.41 24.41 23.07
N PHE A 12 12.11 23.39 23.58
CA PHE A 12 12.37 22.16 22.82
C PHE A 12 11.11 21.33 22.53
N ILE A 13 10.16 21.29 23.47
CA ILE A 13 8.87 20.62 23.27
C ILE A 13 8.03 21.37 22.22
N GLN A 14 8.02 22.71 22.25
CA GLN A 14 7.31 23.54 21.27
C GLN A 14 7.83 23.31 19.83
N LEU A 15 9.16 23.28 19.64
CA LEU A 15 9.77 23.09 18.31
C LEU A 15 9.58 21.68 17.72
N CYS A 16 9.41 20.65 18.55
CA CYS A 16 9.27 19.26 18.07
C CYS A 16 7.85 18.91 17.58
N LEU A 17 6.85 19.78 17.78
CA LEU A 17 5.46 19.48 17.43
C LEU A 17 5.08 19.82 15.98
N CYS A 18 5.82 20.70 15.30
CA CYS A 18 5.41 21.31 14.03
C CYS A 18 5.94 20.62 12.74
N HIS A 19 6.41 19.37 12.81
CA HIS A 19 6.71 18.56 11.62
C HIS A 19 5.78 17.34 11.56
N GLY A 20 5.00 17.22 10.48
CA GLY A 20 4.42 15.93 10.06
C GLY A 20 2.90 15.74 10.10
N CYS A 21 2.10 16.69 10.57
CA CYS A 21 0.65 16.65 10.29
C CYS A 21 0.41 17.22 8.88
N ALA A 22 0.27 16.33 7.89
CA ALA A 22 -0.04 16.73 6.51
C ALA A 22 -1.41 17.43 6.45
N ARG A 23 -1.48 18.57 5.75
CA ARG A 23 -2.67 19.44 5.78
C ARG A 23 -3.86 18.73 5.12
N ARG A 24 -5.00 18.68 5.83
CA ARG A 24 -6.34 18.43 5.26
C ARG A 24 -6.99 19.80 5.03
N VAL A 25 -7.07 20.25 3.78
CA VAL A 25 -7.60 21.57 3.40
C VAL A 25 -8.93 21.38 2.68
N CYS A 26 -9.96 22.14 3.06
CA CYS A 26 -11.32 21.85 2.62
C CYS A 26 -12.08 23.14 2.28
N TYR A 27 -12.51 23.29 1.03
CA TYR A 27 -13.33 24.44 0.63
C TYR A 27 -14.81 24.24 1.00
N TYR A 28 -15.42 25.29 1.54
CA TYR A 28 -16.85 25.46 1.79
C TYR A 28 -17.38 26.55 0.87
N THR A 29 -18.48 26.31 0.17
CA THR A 29 -19.07 27.27 -0.79
C THR A 29 -20.34 27.91 -0.22
N ASN A 30 -20.37 29.23 -0.01
CA ASN A 30 -21.52 29.91 0.62
C ASN A 30 -22.83 29.83 -0.19
N TRP A 31 -22.76 29.66 -1.53
CA TRP A 31 -23.96 29.45 -2.37
C TRP A 31 -24.60 28.04 -2.27
N SER A 32 -23.93 27.04 -1.65
CA SER A 32 -24.51 25.69 -1.52
C SER A 32 -25.74 25.61 -0.61
N GLN A 33 -26.03 26.67 0.16
CA GLN A 33 -27.29 26.85 0.89
C GLN A 33 -28.53 26.91 -0.02
N TYR A 34 -28.37 27.28 -1.31
CA TYR A 34 -29.47 27.50 -2.26
C TYR A 34 -29.85 26.27 -3.10
N ARG A 35 -29.11 25.18 -2.97
CA ARG A 35 -29.43 23.90 -3.63
C ARG A 35 -30.81 23.37 -3.19
N PRO A 36 -31.47 22.51 -3.98
CA PRO A 36 -32.76 21.93 -3.60
C PRO A 36 -32.60 20.82 -2.56
N GLN A 37 -33.65 20.62 -1.75
CA GLN A 37 -33.86 19.43 -0.92
C GLN A 37 -32.59 19.03 -0.12
N GLY A 38 -32.17 17.76 -0.16
CA GLY A 38 -31.01 17.23 0.58
C GLY A 38 -29.64 17.66 0.04
N GLY A 39 -29.57 18.38 -1.08
CA GLY A 39 -28.30 18.92 -1.60
C GLY A 39 -27.85 20.22 -0.90
N LYS A 40 -28.68 20.78 -0.01
CA LYS A 40 -28.36 21.98 0.79
C LYS A 40 -27.24 21.72 1.78
N PHE A 41 -26.36 22.70 1.94
CA PHE A 41 -25.23 22.62 2.84
C PHE A 41 -25.04 23.95 3.59
N PHE A 42 -24.81 23.87 4.89
CA PHE A 42 -24.50 24.97 5.80
C PHE A 42 -23.24 24.65 6.64
N PRO A 43 -22.66 25.63 7.37
CA PRO A 43 -21.49 25.37 8.20
C PRO A 43 -21.71 24.27 9.26
N GLU A 44 -22.94 24.09 9.74
CA GLU A 44 -23.32 23.05 10.71
C GLU A 44 -23.36 21.63 10.13
N ASP A 45 -23.33 21.46 8.80
CA ASP A 45 -23.17 20.15 8.15
C ASP A 45 -21.70 19.68 8.16
N ILE A 46 -20.74 20.58 8.41
CA ILE A 46 -19.30 20.29 8.49
C ILE A 46 -19.00 19.59 9.82
N ASP A 47 -18.47 18.37 9.76
CA ASP A 47 -17.78 17.78 10.90
C ASP A 47 -16.40 18.46 11.04
N PRO A 48 -16.11 19.16 12.16
CA PRO A 48 -14.91 19.96 12.33
C PRO A 48 -13.63 19.14 12.60
N SER A 49 -13.71 17.80 12.70
CA SER A 49 -12.54 16.90 12.81
C SER A 49 -11.92 16.55 11.45
N LEU A 50 -12.75 16.45 10.40
CA LEU A 50 -12.36 16.07 9.04
C LEU A 50 -11.24 16.92 8.44
N CYS A 51 -11.12 18.17 8.84
CA CYS A 51 -10.29 19.18 8.18
C CYS A 51 -9.35 19.87 9.18
N THR A 52 -8.10 20.10 8.77
CA THR A 52 -7.15 20.92 9.54
C THR A 52 -7.32 22.41 9.21
N HIS A 53 -7.73 22.70 7.98
CA HIS A 53 -8.00 24.03 7.46
C HIS A 53 -9.33 23.98 6.70
N LEU A 54 -10.32 24.79 7.10
CA LEU A 54 -11.49 25.09 6.27
C LEU A 54 -11.25 26.42 5.56
N ILE A 55 -11.62 26.51 4.29
CA ILE A 55 -11.54 27.76 3.51
C ILE A 55 -12.94 28.15 3.04
N PHE A 56 -13.34 29.38 3.33
CA PHE A 56 -14.66 29.92 2.99
C PHE A 56 -14.61 30.56 1.60
N SER A 57 -15.31 29.96 0.64
CA SER A 57 -15.49 30.46 -0.73
C SER A 57 -16.86 31.12 -0.87
N PHE A 58 -16.97 32.40 -1.21
CA PHE A 58 -15.89 33.38 -1.39
C PHE A 58 -16.29 34.75 -0.83
N ALA A 59 -15.29 35.57 -0.51
CA ALA A 59 -15.41 37.02 -0.51
C ALA A 59 -15.17 37.58 -1.93
N LYS A 60 -15.72 38.77 -2.19
CA LYS A 60 -15.47 39.54 -3.41
C LYS A 60 -14.53 40.73 -3.15
N LEU A 61 -14.04 41.34 -4.22
CA LEU A 61 -13.42 42.67 -4.18
C LEU A 61 -14.46 43.75 -4.49
N GLU A 62 -14.59 44.74 -3.62
CA GLU A 62 -15.44 45.92 -3.81
C GLU A 62 -14.61 47.16 -3.46
N ASN A 63 -14.44 48.09 -4.41
CA ASN A 63 -13.54 49.25 -4.29
C ASN A 63 -12.09 48.91 -3.85
N ASN A 64 -11.56 47.78 -4.34
CA ASN A 64 -10.27 47.16 -3.93
C ASN A 64 -10.21 46.61 -2.50
N HIS A 65 -11.31 46.60 -1.74
CA HIS A 65 -11.40 46.02 -0.39
C HIS A 65 -12.11 44.66 -0.40
N LEU A 66 -11.94 43.87 0.67
CA LEU A 66 -12.71 42.63 0.87
C LEU A 66 -14.16 42.96 1.21
N ALA A 67 -15.10 42.27 0.58
CA ALA A 67 -16.53 42.39 0.89
C ALA A 67 -17.22 41.00 0.90
N PRO A 68 -18.31 40.82 1.67
CA PRO A 68 -19.16 39.62 1.57
C PRO A 68 -19.70 39.47 0.15
N PHE A 69 -19.85 38.22 -0.29
CA PHE A 69 -20.41 37.89 -1.61
C PHE A 69 -21.92 37.67 -1.47
N GLU A 70 -22.34 36.87 -0.50
CA GLU A 70 -23.74 36.60 -0.21
C GLU A 70 -24.30 37.53 0.87
N TRP A 71 -25.59 37.84 0.74
CA TRP A 71 -26.32 38.76 1.63
C TRP A 71 -26.37 38.30 3.10
N ASN A 72 -26.04 37.02 3.39
CA ASN A 72 -26.03 36.43 4.72
C ASN A 72 -24.65 35.88 5.14
N ASP A 73 -23.57 36.31 4.49
CA ASP A 73 -22.21 36.03 5.00
C ASP A 73 -21.98 36.70 6.37
N GLU A 74 -22.42 37.95 6.52
CA GLU A 74 -22.30 38.76 7.75
C GLU A 74 -23.43 38.50 8.77
N SER A 75 -23.17 38.76 10.05
CA SER A 75 -24.18 38.67 11.13
C SER A 75 -25.00 39.95 11.27
N GLU A 76 -26.32 39.79 11.34
CA GLU A 76 -27.30 40.84 11.64
C GLU A 76 -27.77 40.76 13.11
N PRO A 77 -28.32 41.84 13.71
CA PRO A 77 -28.79 41.85 15.10
C PRO A 77 -29.83 40.78 15.47
N TRP A 78 -30.47 40.17 14.47
CA TRP A 78 -31.47 39.10 14.62
C TRP A 78 -31.04 37.74 14.06
N SER A 79 -29.88 37.62 13.38
CA SER A 79 -29.44 36.35 12.77
C SER A 79 -27.94 36.28 12.55
N LYS A 80 -27.32 35.17 12.99
CA LYS A 80 -25.89 34.89 12.77
C LYS A 80 -25.60 34.58 11.30
N GLY A 81 -24.62 35.27 10.73
CA GLY A 81 -24.13 35.10 9.37
C GLY A 81 -23.31 33.82 9.18
N LEU A 82 -23.07 33.47 7.92
CA LEU A 82 -22.27 32.29 7.57
C LEU A 82 -20.82 32.40 8.04
N TYR A 83 -20.19 33.58 8.01
CA TYR A 83 -18.84 33.79 8.55
C TYR A 83 -18.78 33.43 10.04
N GLU A 84 -19.72 33.92 10.83
CA GLU A 84 -19.75 33.66 12.27
C GLU A 84 -20.02 32.18 12.56
N ARG A 85 -21.00 31.58 11.87
CA ARG A 85 -21.34 30.15 12.00
C ARG A 85 -20.17 29.24 11.64
N PHE A 86 -19.44 29.57 10.56
CA PHE A 86 -18.25 28.86 10.11
C PHE A 86 -17.08 29.00 11.09
N ASN A 87 -16.77 30.22 11.54
CA ASN A 87 -15.68 30.44 12.49
C ASN A 87 -15.99 29.87 13.89
N ASN A 88 -17.27 29.74 14.25
CA ASN A 88 -17.71 29.03 15.46
C ASN A 88 -17.44 27.51 15.44
N LEU A 89 -17.12 26.89 14.31
CA LEU A 89 -16.66 25.48 14.27
C LEU A 89 -15.37 25.28 15.09
N LYS A 90 -14.55 26.33 15.26
CA LYS A 90 -13.36 26.32 16.13
C LYS A 90 -13.69 26.18 17.63
N GLN A 91 -14.95 26.35 18.03
CA GLN A 91 -15.41 26.02 19.40
C GLN A 91 -15.49 24.50 19.61
N GLN A 92 -15.71 23.73 18.54
CA GLN A 92 -15.76 22.26 18.57
C GLN A 92 -14.37 21.65 18.33
N ASN A 93 -13.58 22.23 17.41
CA ASN A 93 -12.18 21.88 17.20
C ASN A 93 -11.26 23.11 17.36
N PRO A 94 -10.69 23.36 18.55
CA PRO A 94 -9.79 24.50 18.79
C PRO A 94 -8.45 24.47 18.04
N GLN A 95 -8.11 23.36 17.35
CA GLN A 95 -6.92 23.29 16.49
C GLN A 95 -7.23 23.66 15.03
N LEU A 96 -8.50 23.68 14.64
CA LEU A 96 -8.94 24.01 13.29
C LEU A 96 -8.54 25.44 12.92
N LYS A 97 -8.13 25.62 11.66
CA LYS A 97 -7.91 26.93 11.05
C LYS A 97 -8.98 27.26 10.04
N THR A 98 -9.47 28.50 10.07
CA THR A 98 -10.45 28.99 9.09
C THR A 98 -9.84 30.13 8.29
N LEU A 99 -9.82 29.99 6.96
CA LEU A 99 -9.39 31.06 6.05
C LEU A 99 -10.59 31.55 5.24
N LEU A 100 -10.52 32.79 4.77
CA LEU A 100 -11.45 33.36 3.80
C LEU A 100 -10.77 33.37 2.43
N ALA A 101 -11.38 32.75 1.42
CA ALA A 101 -10.91 32.88 0.05
C ALA A 101 -11.53 34.11 -0.61
N VAL A 102 -10.73 34.88 -1.34
CA VAL A 102 -11.20 35.98 -2.20
C VAL A 102 -11.04 35.60 -3.67
N GLY A 103 -12.11 35.80 -4.46
CA GLY A 103 -12.08 35.61 -5.91
C GLY A 103 -12.89 34.43 -6.44
N GLY A 104 -12.20 33.45 -7.01
CA GLY A 104 -12.78 32.33 -7.75
C GLY A 104 -13.30 32.70 -9.14
N TRP A 105 -13.59 31.68 -9.95
CA TRP A 105 -13.91 31.74 -11.38
C TRP A 105 -14.83 32.88 -11.80
N ASN A 106 -15.90 33.10 -11.03
CA ASN A 106 -16.98 34.05 -11.34
C ASN A 106 -16.63 35.53 -11.07
N MET A 107 -15.67 35.84 -10.19
CA MET A 107 -15.25 37.23 -9.98
C MET A 107 -14.42 37.76 -11.18
N GLY A 108 -13.76 36.85 -11.90
CA GLY A 108 -12.88 37.19 -13.01
C GLY A 108 -11.62 37.93 -12.59
N SER A 109 -10.80 38.32 -13.57
CA SER A 109 -9.49 38.91 -13.29
C SER A 109 -9.48 40.44 -13.13
N ALA A 110 -10.45 41.16 -13.72
CA ALA A 110 -10.42 42.62 -13.74
C ALA A 110 -10.40 43.30 -12.34
N PRO A 111 -11.14 42.82 -11.32
CA PRO A 111 -11.07 43.40 -9.97
C PRO A 111 -9.69 43.20 -9.32
N PHE A 112 -9.05 42.05 -9.53
CA PHE A 112 -7.67 41.81 -9.09
C PHE A 112 -6.68 42.72 -9.81
N THR A 113 -6.73 42.82 -11.15
CA THR A 113 -5.90 43.73 -11.95
C THR A 113 -6.00 45.17 -11.46
N ALA A 114 -7.21 45.65 -11.12
CA ALA A 114 -7.42 46.99 -10.55
C ALA A 114 -6.78 47.17 -9.16
N MET A 115 -6.94 46.19 -8.27
CA MET A 115 -6.35 46.23 -6.92
C MET A 115 -4.82 46.15 -6.95
N VAL A 116 -4.23 45.29 -7.78
CA VAL A 116 -2.76 45.11 -7.83
C VAL A 116 -2.01 46.18 -8.62
N ALA A 117 -2.73 47.06 -9.32
CA ALA A 117 -2.18 48.06 -10.24
C ALA A 117 -1.14 49.02 -9.64
N THR A 118 -1.21 49.31 -8.34
CA THR A 118 -0.26 50.22 -7.67
C THR A 118 0.19 49.69 -6.31
N ALA A 119 1.37 50.12 -5.85
CA ALA A 119 1.84 49.79 -4.51
C ALA A 119 0.94 50.37 -3.40
N ALA A 120 0.21 51.46 -3.67
CA ALA A 120 -0.73 52.08 -2.73
C ALA A 120 -2.02 51.26 -2.60
N SER A 121 -2.66 50.89 -3.73
CA SER A 121 -3.89 50.08 -3.73
C SER A 121 -3.69 48.68 -3.14
N ARG A 122 -2.49 48.11 -3.30
CA ARG A 122 -2.11 46.85 -2.62
C ARG A 122 -1.87 47.02 -1.13
N GLN A 123 -1.36 48.17 -0.67
CA GLN A 123 -1.19 48.43 0.75
C GLN A 123 -2.56 48.59 1.43
N ASP A 124 -3.43 49.39 0.80
CA ASP A 124 -4.81 49.64 1.21
C ASP A 124 -5.61 48.32 1.31
N PHE A 125 -5.53 47.45 0.30
CA PHE A 125 -6.10 46.10 0.38
C PHE A 125 -5.48 45.24 1.50
N ALA A 126 -4.16 45.25 1.65
CA ALA A 126 -3.48 44.44 2.66
C ALA A 126 -3.87 44.86 4.08
N ASP A 127 -3.88 46.16 4.35
CA ASP A 127 -4.22 46.73 5.65
C ASP A 127 -5.72 46.55 5.96
N HIS A 128 -6.61 46.75 4.96
CA HIS A 128 -8.02 46.40 5.07
C HIS A 128 -8.23 44.91 5.40
N SER A 129 -7.47 44.01 4.76
CA SER A 129 -7.63 42.56 4.96
C SER A 129 -7.34 42.11 6.40
N VAL A 130 -6.36 42.73 7.09
CA VAL A 130 -6.09 42.46 8.51
C VAL A 130 -7.32 42.72 9.36
N THR A 131 -7.91 43.91 9.21
CA THR A 131 -9.12 44.33 9.95
C THR A 131 -10.29 43.40 9.64
N PHE A 132 -10.61 43.23 8.35
CA PHE A 132 -11.76 42.45 7.91
C PHE A 132 -11.73 41.01 8.44
N LEU A 133 -10.58 40.34 8.33
CA LEU A 133 -10.39 38.95 8.76
C LEU A 133 -10.44 38.80 10.28
N LYS A 134 -9.79 39.71 11.03
CA LYS A 134 -9.75 39.65 12.50
C LYS A 134 -11.12 39.91 13.14
N GLU A 135 -11.86 40.90 12.66
CA GLU A 135 -13.21 41.22 13.14
C GLU A 135 -14.16 40.01 13.03
N ARG A 136 -14.02 39.23 11.94
CA ARG A 136 -14.85 38.05 11.65
C ARG A 136 -14.31 36.77 12.27
N GLY A 137 -13.11 36.81 12.86
CA GLY A 137 -12.47 35.67 13.53
C GLY A 137 -11.81 34.65 12.60
N PHE A 138 -11.41 35.03 11.39
CA PHE A 138 -10.61 34.18 10.49
C PHE A 138 -9.13 34.13 10.91
N ASP A 139 -8.48 32.99 10.66
CA ASP A 139 -7.03 32.78 10.87
C ASP A 139 -6.18 33.22 9.66
N GLY A 140 -6.77 33.53 8.51
CA GLY A 140 -6.01 33.93 7.31
C GLY A 140 -6.82 34.17 6.03
N LEU A 141 -6.09 34.45 4.96
CA LEU A 141 -6.59 34.76 3.61
C LEU A 141 -6.10 33.72 2.60
N ASP A 142 -6.98 33.29 1.70
CA ASP A 142 -6.62 32.51 0.51
C ASP A 142 -6.87 33.35 -0.75
N LEU A 143 -5.87 33.46 -1.62
CA LEU A 143 -5.96 34.21 -2.86
C LEU A 143 -6.33 33.28 -4.01
N ASP A 144 -7.59 33.34 -4.46
CA ASP A 144 -8.08 32.57 -5.61
C ASP A 144 -8.28 33.50 -6.82
N TRP A 145 -7.16 33.94 -7.40
CA TRP A 145 -7.18 34.69 -8.65
C TRP A 145 -7.08 33.73 -9.83
N GLU A 146 -8.21 33.58 -10.53
CA GLU A 146 -8.30 32.91 -11.83
C GLU A 146 -8.32 33.91 -13.01
N TYR A 147 -7.22 34.23 -13.70
CA TYR A 147 -5.82 33.90 -13.42
C TYR A 147 -4.93 35.11 -13.80
N PRO A 148 -3.88 35.45 -13.03
CA PRO A 148 -2.96 36.51 -13.41
C PRO A 148 -2.31 36.19 -14.77
N GLY A 149 -2.14 37.20 -15.63
CA GLY A 149 -1.65 37.03 -17.00
C GLY A 149 -2.58 36.23 -17.93
N SER A 150 -3.86 36.06 -17.57
CA SER A 150 -4.84 35.27 -18.33
C SER A 150 -6.29 35.75 -18.08
N ARG A 151 -7.29 35.22 -18.80
CA ARG A 151 -8.72 35.61 -18.68
C ARG A 151 -8.97 37.14 -18.71
N GLY A 152 -8.14 37.90 -19.44
CA GLY A 152 -8.21 39.36 -19.55
C GLY A 152 -7.23 40.14 -18.66
N SER A 153 -6.51 39.49 -17.75
CA SER A 153 -5.39 40.09 -17.00
C SER A 153 -4.18 40.32 -17.93
N PRO A 154 -3.53 41.50 -17.90
CA PRO A 154 -2.28 41.78 -18.63
C PRO A 154 -1.08 41.02 -18.06
N ALA A 155 -0.06 40.80 -18.89
CA ALA A 155 1.16 40.06 -18.50
C ALA A 155 1.91 40.67 -17.29
N ASP A 156 1.87 41.99 -17.11
CA ASP A 156 2.40 42.69 -15.92
C ASP A 156 1.90 42.09 -14.59
N ASP A 157 0.67 41.57 -14.56
CA ASP A 157 0.03 41.12 -13.33
C ASP A 157 0.74 39.92 -12.71
N LYS A 158 1.57 39.17 -13.45
CA LYS A 158 2.49 38.17 -12.87
C LYS A 158 3.45 38.80 -11.86
N ALA A 159 4.03 39.95 -12.21
CA ALA A 159 4.87 40.71 -11.28
C ALA A 159 4.01 41.31 -10.15
N ARG A 160 2.86 41.92 -10.48
CA ARG A 160 2.02 42.61 -9.49
C ARG A 160 1.35 41.66 -8.47
N PHE A 161 1.02 40.44 -8.86
CA PHE A 161 0.58 39.37 -7.95
C PHE A 161 1.70 38.95 -7.00
N THR A 162 2.93 38.83 -7.52
CA THR A 162 4.12 38.56 -6.71
C THR A 162 4.41 39.69 -5.72
N GLU A 163 4.20 40.95 -6.13
CA GLU A 163 4.26 42.10 -5.23
C GLU A 163 3.14 42.10 -4.19
N LEU A 164 1.90 41.74 -4.56
CA LEU A 164 0.75 41.60 -3.66
C LEU A 164 1.04 40.59 -2.55
N VAL A 165 1.45 39.36 -2.90
CA VAL A 165 1.74 38.30 -1.94
C VAL A 165 2.84 38.73 -0.95
N ARG A 166 3.91 39.35 -1.45
CA ARG A 166 4.99 39.90 -0.62
C ARG A 166 4.49 41.02 0.32
N GLN A 167 3.58 41.86 -0.17
CA GLN A 167 3.06 43.02 0.57
C GLN A 167 2.08 42.59 1.66
N LEU A 168 1.17 41.64 1.38
CA LEU A 168 0.30 40.98 2.36
C LEU A 168 1.12 40.32 3.47
N ARG A 169 2.15 39.52 3.13
CA ARG A 169 3.00 38.89 4.14
C ARG A 169 3.74 39.92 5.01
N ALA A 170 4.20 41.02 4.43
CA ALA A 170 4.84 42.10 5.18
C ALA A 170 3.86 42.75 6.17
N THR A 171 2.64 43.10 5.73
CA THR A 171 1.58 43.63 6.60
C THR A 171 1.21 42.65 7.71
N TYR A 172 0.98 41.35 7.41
CA TYR A 172 0.57 40.35 8.41
C TYR A 172 1.67 40.08 9.46
N ASN A 173 2.94 40.12 9.06
CA ASN A 173 4.06 40.03 10.00
C ASN A 173 4.19 41.30 10.86
N ALA A 174 3.97 42.48 10.28
CA ALA A 174 4.04 43.75 11.01
C ALA A 174 2.90 43.90 12.04
N ASP A 175 1.68 43.56 11.66
CA ASP A 175 0.51 43.54 12.55
C ASP A 175 0.73 42.57 13.74
N ALA A 176 1.16 41.33 13.48
CA ALA A 176 1.42 40.37 14.56
C ALA A 176 2.57 40.80 15.49
N ALA A 177 3.57 41.52 14.97
CA ALA A 177 4.65 42.09 15.77
C ALA A 177 4.21 43.30 16.62
N GLN A 178 3.19 44.05 16.19
CA GLN A 178 2.65 45.21 16.91
C GLN A 178 1.57 44.82 17.93
N ASN A 179 0.61 43.99 17.51
CA ASN A 179 -0.59 43.65 18.28
C ASN A 179 -0.47 42.32 19.04
N GLY A 180 0.57 41.52 18.76
CA GLY A 180 0.80 40.21 19.34
C GLY A 180 -0.02 39.09 18.68
N GLY A 181 0.38 37.84 18.96
CA GLY A 181 -0.20 36.64 18.36
C GLY A 181 0.71 36.00 17.31
N SER A 182 0.10 35.26 16.39
CA SER A 182 0.77 34.76 15.17
C SER A 182 0.30 35.59 13.96
N PRO A 183 1.12 35.76 12.91
CA PRO A 183 0.67 36.32 11.64
C PRO A 183 -0.55 35.56 11.12
N LEU A 184 -1.46 36.28 10.45
CA LEU A 184 -2.51 35.66 9.64
C LEU A 184 -1.88 34.73 8.59
N LEU A 185 -2.51 33.58 8.36
CA LEU A 185 -2.12 32.68 7.29
C LEU A 185 -2.38 33.36 5.93
N LEU A 186 -1.49 33.12 4.97
CA LEU A 186 -1.67 33.57 3.59
C LEU A 186 -1.37 32.42 2.63
N THR A 187 -2.38 32.02 1.88
CA THR A 187 -2.33 30.92 0.90
C THR A 187 -2.82 31.39 -0.47
N ALA A 188 -2.71 30.55 -1.47
CA ALA A 188 -3.33 30.81 -2.77
C ALA A 188 -3.82 29.52 -3.42
N ALA A 189 -4.96 29.59 -4.12
CA ALA A 189 -5.37 28.60 -5.10
C ALA A 189 -4.65 28.88 -6.44
N VAL A 190 -4.11 27.83 -7.07
CA VAL A 190 -3.27 28.00 -8.27
C VAL A 190 -3.56 26.96 -9.35
N SER A 191 -3.39 27.38 -10.61
CA SER A 191 -3.66 26.51 -11.77
C SER A 191 -2.68 25.35 -11.90
N ALA A 192 -3.18 24.20 -12.35
CA ALA A 192 -2.38 23.08 -12.82
C ALA A 192 -1.97 23.19 -14.31
N GLY A 193 -2.58 24.08 -15.10
CA GLY A 193 -2.31 24.20 -16.53
C GLY A 193 -1.00 24.93 -16.84
N LYS A 194 -0.07 24.27 -17.53
CA LYS A 194 1.28 24.79 -17.86
C LYS A 194 1.31 26.25 -18.31
N THR A 195 0.49 26.60 -19.30
CA THR A 195 0.44 27.94 -19.90
C THR A 195 0.04 29.00 -18.88
N THR A 196 -0.92 28.69 -18.01
CA THR A 196 -1.38 29.56 -16.92
C THR A 196 -0.30 29.68 -15.83
N ILE A 197 0.41 28.59 -15.51
CA ILE A 197 1.54 28.60 -14.56
C ILE A 197 2.65 29.54 -15.07
N ASP A 198 3.05 29.38 -16.33
CA ASP A 198 4.09 30.19 -16.96
C ASP A 198 3.68 31.66 -17.11
N ALA A 199 2.43 31.95 -17.46
CA ALA A 199 1.92 33.30 -17.65
C ALA A 199 1.68 34.07 -16.34
N GLY A 200 1.23 33.39 -15.28
CA GLY A 200 0.68 34.07 -14.09
C GLY A 200 1.58 34.16 -12.85
N TYR A 201 2.54 33.25 -12.66
CA TYR A 201 3.17 33.09 -11.34
C TYR A 201 4.70 33.15 -11.38
N ASP A 202 5.31 33.94 -10.50
CA ASP A 202 6.72 33.81 -10.11
C ASP A 202 6.84 32.83 -8.93
N VAL A 203 6.84 31.54 -9.28
CA VAL A 203 6.66 30.42 -8.33
C VAL A 203 7.64 30.46 -7.14
N PRO A 204 8.96 30.70 -7.28
CA PRO A 204 9.86 30.79 -6.14
C PRO A 204 9.51 31.95 -5.19
N SER A 205 9.18 33.12 -5.74
CA SER A 205 8.88 34.33 -4.95
C SER A 205 7.58 34.19 -4.16
N ILE A 206 6.51 33.68 -4.77
CA ILE A 206 5.26 33.43 -4.03
C ILE A 206 5.41 32.25 -3.06
N SER A 207 6.16 31.20 -3.42
CA SER A 207 6.40 30.06 -2.53
C SER A 207 7.23 30.41 -1.29
N ARG A 208 8.04 31.47 -1.33
CA ARG A 208 8.68 32.04 -0.13
C ARG A 208 7.62 32.57 0.84
N ASP A 209 6.71 33.41 0.33
CA ASP A 209 5.85 34.29 1.13
C ASP A 209 4.46 33.70 1.44
N LEU A 210 4.02 32.62 0.78
CA LEU A 210 2.80 31.86 1.13
C LEU A 210 3.09 30.77 2.18
N ASP A 211 2.13 30.45 3.06
CA ASP A 211 2.25 29.36 4.06
C ASP A 211 2.09 27.98 3.42
N PHE A 212 1.20 27.89 2.44
CA PHE A 212 1.02 26.76 1.53
C PHE A 212 0.28 27.21 0.26
N ILE A 213 0.31 26.36 -0.76
CA ILE A 213 -0.23 26.61 -2.11
C ILE A 213 -1.20 25.48 -2.45
N ASN A 214 -2.45 25.81 -2.75
CA ASN A 214 -3.52 24.87 -3.07
C ASN A 214 -3.55 24.64 -4.60
N LEU A 215 -2.94 23.54 -5.06
CA LEU A 215 -2.90 23.20 -6.49
C LEU A 215 -4.27 22.69 -6.97
N MET A 216 -4.90 23.42 -7.89
CA MET A 216 -6.15 23.02 -8.52
C MET A 216 -5.89 21.98 -9.63
N SER A 217 -5.51 20.77 -9.22
CA SER A 217 -5.25 19.61 -10.09
C SER A 217 -6.54 18.86 -10.49
N TYR A 218 -7.55 19.63 -10.88
CA TYR A 218 -8.86 19.22 -11.41
C TYR A 218 -9.28 20.23 -12.49
N ASP A 219 -10.44 20.03 -13.13
CA ASP A 219 -10.84 20.78 -14.34
C ASP A 219 -9.79 20.70 -15.47
N LEU A 220 -9.06 19.58 -15.50
CA LEU A 220 -8.01 19.30 -16.48
C LEU A 220 -8.61 18.93 -17.84
N HIS A 221 -9.81 18.32 -17.84
CA HIS A 221 -10.64 18.07 -19.01
C HIS A 221 -12.12 18.30 -18.69
N GLY A 222 -12.89 18.72 -19.70
CA GLY A 222 -14.31 19.02 -19.51
C GLY A 222 -15.03 19.46 -20.79
N ALA A 223 -16.30 19.86 -20.62
CA ALA A 223 -17.26 20.11 -21.70
C ALA A 223 -16.90 21.19 -22.74
N TRP A 224 -15.81 21.92 -22.53
CA TRP A 224 -15.19 22.83 -23.50
C TRP A 224 -14.41 22.09 -24.61
N GLU A 225 -14.15 20.79 -24.45
CA GLU A 225 -13.52 19.93 -25.45
C GLU A 225 -14.56 19.15 -26.28
N SER A 226 -14.19 18.81 -27.52
CA SER A 226 -15.00 18.00 -28.44
C SER A 226 -14.87 16.49 -28.23
N VAL A 227 -14.13 16.05 -27.21
CA VAL A 227 -13.90 14.63 -26.85
C VAL A 227 -13.92 14.44 -25.34
N THR A 228 -14.30 13.26 -24.87
CA THR A 228 -14.25 12.91 -23.43
C THR A 228 -12.82 12.92 -22.91
N GLY A 229 -12.63 13.56 -21.76
CA GLY A 229 -11.38 13.59 -20.99
C GLY A 229 -11.68 13.55 -19.49
N HIS A 230 -10.72 13.11 -18.68
CA HIS A 230 -10.96 12.91 -17.25
C HIS A 230 -10.79 14.21 -16.43
N ASN A 231 -11.67 14.47 -15.45
CA ASN A 231 -11.65 15.69 -14.63
C ASN A 231 -10.29 15.93 -13.92
N SER A 232 -9.79 14.89 -13.25
CA SER A 232 -8.55 14.92 -12.46
C SER A 232 -7.80 13.57 -12.57
N PRO A 233 -7.19 13.23 -13.71
CA PRO A 233 -6.38 12.01 -13.83
C PRO A 233 -5.10 12.13 -12.99
N LEU A 234 -4.68 11.05 -12.33
CA LEU A 234 -3.44 11.06 -11.53
C LEU A 234 -2.20 11.14 -12.44
N TYR A 235 -2.19 10.37 -13.54
CA TYR A 235 -1.15 10.36 -14.56
C TYR A 235 -1.75 10.57 -15.95
N ALA A 236 -0.94 10.90 -16.95
CA ALA A 236 -1.38 10.93 -18.35
C ALA A 236 -1.64 9.51 -18.90
N HIS A 237 -2.60 9.38 -19.81
CA HIS A 237 -2.82 8.15 -20.58
C HIS A 237 -1.80 8.02 -21.72
N PRO A 238 -1.27 6.83 -22.06
CA PRO A 238 -0.21 6.67 -23.07
C PRO A 238 -0.54 7.19 -24.49
N SER A 239 -1.83 7.37 -24.82
CA SER A 239 -2.27 7.94 -26.11
C SER A 239 -2.31 9.48 -26.13
N GLU A 240 -1.95 10.16 -25.04
CA GLU A 240 -2.04 11.63 -24.95
C GLU A 240 -0.78 12.30 -25.50
N THR A 241 -1.01 13.24 -26.42
CA THR A 241 0.03 13.90 -27.21
C THR A 241 -0.07 15.42 -27.07
N GLY A 242 1.07 16.11 -27.20
CA GLY A 242 1.16 17.55 -26.96
C GLY A 242 0.74 17.92 -25.54
N ASP A 243 0.09 19.08 -25.40
CA ASP A 243 -0.22 19.67 -24.09
C ASP A 243 -1.12 18.80 -23.19
N LYS A 244 -1.90 17.86 -23.77
CA LYS A 244 -2.72 16.93 -22.99
C LYS A 244 -1.89 16.07 -22.03
N ARG A 245 -0.65 15.72 -22.39
CA ARG A 245 0.25 14.93 -21.53
C ARG A 245 0.67 15.68 -20.25
N TYR A 246 0.39 16.98 -20.16
CA TYR A 246 0.62 17.81 -18.98
C TYR A 246 -0.63 17.94 -18.07
N LEU A 247 -1.80 17.51 -18.53
CA LEU A 247 -3.10 17.72 -17.86
C LEU A 247 -3.43 16.58 -16.88
N ASN A 248 -2.53 16.35 -15.92
CA ASN A 248 -2.68 15.35 -14.86
C ASN A 248 -2.05 15.83 -13.54
N VAL A 249 -2.48 15.23 -12.42
CA VAL A 249 -2.04 15.58 -11.06
C VAL A 249 -0.52 15.48 -10.93
N ASP A 250 0.09 14.39 -11.39
CA ASP A 250 1.52 14.13 -11.23
C ASP A 250 2.38 15.17 -11.97
N TRP A 251 2.12 15.37 -13.26
CA TRP A 251 2.87 16.35 -14.04
C TRP A 251 2.72 17.76 -13.49
N ALA A 252 1.51 18.18 -13.13
CA ALA A 252 1.27 19.52 -12.59
C ALA A 252 1.98 19.73 -11.24
N ALA A 253 1.94 18.73 -10.36
CA ALA A 253 2.61 18.78 -9.07
C ALA A 253 4.14 18.80 -9.21
N GLN A 254 4.70 18.01 -10.14
CA GLN A 254 6.12 18.05 -10.48
C GLN A 254 6.52 19.41 -11.05
N TYR A 255 5.77 19.97 -12.01
CA TYR A 255 6.11 21.24 -12.66
C TYR A 255 6.12 22.42 -11.67
N TRP A 256 5.20 22.47 -10.70
CA TRP A 256 5.25 23.45 -9.62
C TRP A 256 6.53 23.34 -8.78
N VAL A 257 7.02 22.12 -8.52
CA VAL A 257 8.28 21.88 -7.79
C VAL A 257 9.50 22.24 -8.64
N GLU A 258 9.53 21.87 -9.94
CA GLU A 258 10.58 22.27 -10.89
C GLU A 258 10.69 23.80 -11.02
N LYS A 259 9.57 24.50 -10.94
CA LYS A 259 9.49 25.97 -10.90
C LYS A 259 9.90 26.57 -9.55
N GLY A 260 10.26 25.76 -8.56
CA GLY A 260 10.81 26.21 -7.27
C GLY A 260 9.83 26.22 -6.09
N CYS A 261 8.67 25.55 -6.19
CA CYS A 261 7.79 25.36 -5.03
C CYS A 261 8.35 24.27 -4.09
N PRO A 262 8.53 24.54 -2.78
CA PRO A 262 8.83 23.49 -1.79
C PRO A 262 7.69 22.47 -1.73
N ARG A 263 8.02 21.17 -1.81
CA ARG A 263 7.04 20.08 -1.79
C ARG A 263 6.13 20.15 -0.55
N ASP A 264 6.70 20.48 0.61
CA ASP A 264 6.00 20.63 1.90
C ASP A 264 5.05 21.84 1.98
N LYS A 265 5.12 22.77 1.02
CA LYS A 265 4.15 23.86 0.83
C LYS A 265 3.09 23.56 -0.23
N LEU A 266 3.33 22.65 -1.17
CA LEU A 266 2.37 22.32 -2.22
C LEU A 266 1.31 21.33 -1.70
N VAL A 267 0.06 21.75 -1.68
CA VAL A 267 -1.11 20.96 -1.24
C VAL A 267 -1.91 20.57 -2.48
N ILE A 268 -2.09 19.26 -2.70
CA ILE A 268 -2.61 18.74 -3.97
C ILE A 268 -4.15 18.66 -3.94
N GLY A 269 -4.81 19.26 -4.92
CA GLY A 269 -6.26 19.30 -5.04
C GLY A 269 -6.86 18.03 -5.63
N VAL A 270 -7.91 17.52 -4.98
CA VAL A 270 -8.77 16.44 -5.48
C VAL A 270 -10.21 16.94 -5.59
N PRO A 271 -10.95 16.60 -6.65
CA PRO A 271 -12.35 16.98 -6.79
C PRO A 271 -13.25 15.98 -6.05
N THR A 272 -14.32 16.46 -5.42
CA THR A 272 -15.46 15.64 -4.98
C THR A 272 -16.62 15.73 -5.99
N TYR A 273 -16.29 15.88 -7.27
CA TYR A 273 -17.21 16.06 -8.40
C TYR A 273 -16.62 15.49 -9.69
N GLY A 274 -17.47 15.33 -10.71
CA GLY A 274 -17.07 14.92 -12.05
C GLY A 274 -17.42 15.95 -13.11
N ARG A 275 -16.62 16.01 -14.19
CA ARG A 275 -16.91 16.78 -15.40
C ARG A 275 -17.60 15.89 -16.42
N THR A 276 -18.65 16.40 -17.06
CA THR A 276 -19.61 15.59 -17.83
C THR A 276 -19.75 16.00 -19.29
N PHE A 277 -20.00 15.02 -20.15
CA PHE A 277 -20.10 15.16 -21.60
C PHE A 277 -21.35 14.42 -22.13
N THR A 278 -22.02 14.99 -23.12
CA THR A 278 -23.01 14.26 -23.95
C THR A 278 -22.28 13.67 -25.16
N LEU A 279 -22.28 12.34 -25.30
CA LEU A 279 -21.57 11.63 -26.37
C LEU A 279 -22.17 11.91 -27.76
N SER A 280 -21.32 11.91 -28.78
CA SER A 280 -21.75 11.98 -30.19
C SER A 280 -22.44 10.69 -30.61
N ASN A 281 -21.92 9.54 -30.16
CA ASN A 281 -22.40 8.20 -30.45
C ASN A 281 -22.35 7.34 -29.17
N PRO A 282 -23.49 6.86 -28.64
CA PRO A 282 -23.53 6.01 -27.42
C PRO A 282 -22.66 4.75 -27.47
N SER A 283 -22.41 4.19 -28.67
CA SER A 283 -21.54 3.01 -28.83
C SER A 283 -20.04 3.31 -28.73
N GLN A 284 -19.65 4.59 -28.74
CA GLN A 284 -18.28 5.06 -28.54
C GLN A 284 -18.23 5.82 -27.22
N ASN A 285 -17.85 5.13 -26.16
CA ASN A 285 -17.98 5.59 -24.78
C ASN A 285 -16.71 5.38 -23.92
N SER A 286 -15.54 5.36 -24.59
CA SER A 286 -14.21 5.37 -23.97
C SER A 286 -13.78 6.77 -23.52
N LEU A 287 -12.58 6.88 -22.94
CA LEU A 287 -11.77 8.11 -23.02
C LEU A 287 -11.55 8.49 -24.51
N GLY A 288 -11.46 9.79 -24.81
CA GLY A 288 -11.26 10.31 -26.16
C GLY A 288 -12.44 10.15 -27.13
N ALA A 289 -13.61 9.72 -26.65
CA ALA A 289 -14.80 9.57 -27.46
C ALA A 289 -15.40 10.93 -27.83
N ALA A 290 -15.81 11.12 -29.08
CA ALA A 290 -16.35 12.39 -29.57
C ALA A 290 -17.61 12.82 -28.78
N ALA A 291 -17.66 14.06 -28.34
CA ALA A 291 -18.74 14.65 -27.55
C ALA A 291 -19.42 15.82 -28.30
N LYS A 292 -20.72 16.03 -28.04
CA LYS A 292 -21.50 17.15 -28.58
C LYS A 292 -21.44 18.41 -27.70
N GLY A 293 -20.81 18.32 -26.53
CA GLY A 293 -20.75 19.34 -25.50
C GLY A 293 -21.05 18.76 -24.11
N ALA A 294 -21.50 19.62 -23.21
CA ALA A 294 -21.81 19.31 -21.81
C ALA A 294 -22.77 18.13 -21.61
N GLY A 295 -22.56 17.38 -20.52
CA GLY A 295 -23.56 16.43 -20.02
C GLY A 295 -24.73 17.13 -19.34
N THR A 296 -25.87 16.45 -19.24
CA THR A 296 -27.10 16.94 -18.61
C THR A 296 -26.87 17.34 -17.17
N ALA A 297 -27.43 18.49 -16.77
CA ALA A 297 -27.28 19.04 -15.43
C ALA A 297 -27.81 18.13 -14.33
N GLY A 298 -27.14 18.15 -13.17
CA GLY A 298 -27.57 17.44 -11.97
C GLY A 298 -28.87 17.98 -11.37
N ALA A 299 -29.58 17.16 -10.60
CA ALA A 299 -30.84 17.56 -9.96
C ALA A 299 -30.62 18.63 -8.85
N TYR A 300 -29.44 18.59 -8.21
CA TYR A 300 -29.06 19.39 -7.07
C TYR A 300 -28.04 20.48 -7.43
N THR A 301 -27.00 20.14 -8.21
CA THR A 301 -26.02 21.12 -8.70
C THR A 301 -26.59 22.03 -9.78
N ARG A 302 -27.44 21.47 -10.67
CA ARG A 302 -28.14 22.19 -11.76
C ARG A 302 -27.23 22.87 -12.79
N GLU A 303 -25.95 22.50 -12.82
CA GLU A 303 -24.96 22.95 -13.79
C GLU A 303 -24.75 21.87 -14.86
N ALA A 304 -24.83 22.23 -16.14
CA ALA A 304 -24.53 21.31 -17.23
C ALA A 304 -23.01 21.16 -17.40
N GLY A 305 -22.52 19.94 -17.64
CA GLY A 305 -21.08 19.66 -17.70
C GLY A 305 -20.43 19.36 -16.35
N PHE A 306 -21.21 19.30 -15.27
CA PHE A 306 -20.76 19.12 -13.89
C PHE A 306 -21.75 18.23 -13.12
N LEU A 307 -21.25 17.39 -12.21
CA LEU A 307 -22.06 16.65 -11.23
C LEU A 307 -21.29 16.47 -9.92
N ALA A 308 -21.97 16.65 -8.78
CA ALA A 308 -21.40 16.32 -7.48
C ALA A 308 -21.17 14.80 -7.33
N TYR A 309 -20.26 14.36 -6.45
CA TYR A 309 -20.05 12.92 -6.20
C TYR A 309 -21.35 12.22 -5.80
N TYR A 310 -22.19 12.85 -4.97
CA TYR A 310 -23.48 12.26 -4.59
C TYR A 310 -24.43 12.07 -5.81
N GLU A 311 -24.47 13.03 -6.74
CA GLU A 311 -25.27 12.92 -7.96
C GLU A 311 -24.73 11.88 -8.96
N ILE A 312 -23.46 11.48 -8.83
CA ILE A 312 -22.82 10.42 -9.62
C ILE A 312 -23.03 9.07 -8.92
N CYS A 313 -22.94 9.03 -7.59
CA CYS A 313 -23.05 7.80 -6.82
C CYS A 313 -24.48 7.20 -6.91
N GLU A 314 -25.52 8.03 -6.83
CA GLU A 314 -26.93 7.63 -7.03
C GLU A 314 -27.15 6.90 -8.37
N LYS A 315 -26.41 7.30 -9.41
CA LYS A 315 -26.58 6.73 -10.76
C LYS A 315 -26.07 5.30 -10.84
N ASN A 316 -25.18 4.86 -9.96
CA ASN A 316 -24.63 3.50 -10.00
C ASN A 316 -25.69 2.41 -9.83
N GLU A 317 -26.79 2.71 -9.14
CA GLU A 317 -27.88 1.77 -8.89
C GLU A 317 -28.95 1.79 -10.01
N THR A 318 -28.70 2.50 -11.12
CA THR A 318 -29.63 2.61 -12.24
C THR A 318 -29.28 1.67 -13.41
N ALA A 319 -30.30 1.23 -14.15
CA ALA A 319 -30.12 0.34 -15.30
C ALA A 319 -29.47 1.06 -16.49
N ASN A 320 -28.72 0.30 -17.32
CA ASN A 320 -27.96 0.79 -18.47
C ASN A 320 -26.80 1.74 -18.10
N VAL A 321 -26.07 1.37 -17.05
CA VAL A 321 -24.88 2.09 -16.57
C VAL A 321 -23.61 1.26 -16.82
N VAL A 322 -22.57 1.92 -17.31
CA VAL A 322 -21.24 1.35 -17.55
C VAL A 322 -20.22 2.11 -16.72
N ARG A 323 -19.75 1.51 -15.62
CA ARG A 323 -18.57 2.00 -14.88
C ARG A 323 -17.32 1.31 -15.43
N ARG A 324 -16.23 2.06 -15.62
CA ARG A 324 -14.89 1.52 -15.91
C ARG A 324 -13.84 2.25 -15.08
N ARG A 325 -12.62 1.70 -15.03
CA ARG A 325 -11.42 2.38 -14.54
C ARG A 325 -10.45 2.57 -15.70
N ILE A 326 -9.77 3.71 -15.75
CA ILE A 326 -8.64 3.99 -16.63
C ILE A 326 -7.41 3.75 -15.77
N SER A 327 -6.87 2.53 -15.83
CA SER A 327 -5.83 2.05 -14.91
C SER A 327 -4.55 2.88 -15.01
N GLU A 328 -4.24 3.34 -16.21
CA GLU A 328 -3.09 4.17 -16.56
C GLU A 328 -3.19 5.55 -15.90
N MET A 329 -4.42 6.10 -15.79
CA MET A 329 -4.70 7.40 -15.18
C MET A 329 -5.05 7.32 -13.69
N GLY A 330 -5.22 6.11 -13.12
CA GLY A 330 -5.55 5.90 -11.70
C GLY A 330 -6.98 6.30 -11.27
N VAL A 331 -7.94 6.33 -12.20
CA VAL A 331 -9.27 6.98 -11.99
C VAL A 331 -10.44 6.24 -12.66
N PRO A 332 -11.67 6.35 -12.12
CA PRO A 332 -12.88 5.79 -12.74
C PRO A 332 -13.50 6.72 -13.80
N TYR A 333 -14.41 6.16 -14.60
CA TYR A 333 -15.44 6.94 -15.27
C TYR A 333 -16.77 6.18 -15.32
N LEU A 334 -17.88 6.91 -15.47
CA LEU A 334 -19.23 6.37 -15.55
C LEU A 334 -19.89 6.81 -16.86
N VAL A 335 -20.68 5.92 -17.45
CA VAL A 335 -21.59 6.23 -18.56
C VAL A 335 -23.00 5.83 -18.13
N PHE A 336 -23.96 6.73 -18.26
CA PHE A 336 -25.36 6.53 -17.89
C PHE A 336 -26.30 7.10 -18.95
N ASN A 337 -27.59 6.75 -18.89
CA ASN A 337 -28.61 7.17 -19.88
C ASN A 337 -28.21 6.89 -21.35
N ASN A 338 -27.34 5.90 -21.58
CA ASN A 338 -26.66 5.57 -22.84
C ASN A 338 -25.64 6.60 -23.36
N ASP A 339 -25.90 7.91 -23.26
CA ASP A 339 -25.07 8.95 -23.91
C ASP A 339 -24.39 9.94 -22.96
N GLN A 340 -24.58 9.83 -21.65
CA GLN A 340 -24.00 10.74 -20.66
C GLN A 340 -22.73 10.13 -20.05
N TRP A 341 -21.57 10.76 -20.30
CA TRP A 341 -20.27 10.33 -19.81
C TRP A 341 -19.78 11.27 -18.70
N VAL A 342 -19.21 10.73 -17.62
CA VAL A 342 -18.61 11.52 -16.53
C VAL A 342 -17.30 10.90 -16.04
N GLY A 343 -16.23 11.71 -16.07
CA GLY A 343 -14.96 11.42 -15.41
C GLY A 343 -14.96 12.06 -14.02
N TYR A 344 -14.71 11.27 -13.00
CA TYR A 344 -14.91 11.64 -11.60
C TYR A 344 -13.93 10.90 -10.68
N ASP A 345 -13.90 11.28 -9.41
CA ASP A 345 -13.10 10.59 -8.41
C ASP A 345 -13.95 9.69 -7.51
N ASP A 346 -13.44 8.49 -7.21
CA ASP A 346 -14.02 7.55 -6.24
C ASP A 346 -13.12 7.36 -5.02
N VAL A 347 -13.63 6.63 -4.03
CA VAL A 347 -12.89 6.31 -2.79
C VAL A 347 -11.53 5.66 -3.09
N GLN A 348 -11.42 4.88 -4.18
CA GLN A 348 -10.17 4.25 -4.57
C GLN A 348 -9.19 5.26 -5.19
N SER A 349 -9.63 6.13 -6.12
CA SER A 349 -8.75 7.14 -6.72
C SER A 349 -8.29 8.20 -5.70
N LEU A 350 -9.13 8.58 -4.72
CA LEU A 350 -8.68 9.43 -3.60
C LEU A 350 -7.62 8.75 -2.73
N ILE A 351 -7.77 7.46 -2.43
CA ILE A 351 -6.77 6.70 -1.68
C ILE A 351 -5.46 6.57 -2.49
N GLU A 352 -5.54 6.36 -3.80
CA GLU A 352 -4.37 6.33 -4.70
C GLU A 352 -3.68 7.69 -4.78
N LYS A 353 -4.43 8.79 -4.93
CA LYS A 353 -3.92 10.17 -4.87
C LYS A 353 -3.29 10.50 -3.51
N VAL A 354 -3.89 10.12 -2.38
CA VAL A 354 -3.29 10.38 -1.05
C VAL A 354 -2.05 9.53 -0.78
N ARG A 355 -1.94 8.33 -1.36
CA ARG A 355 -0.66 7.57 -1.38
C ARG A 355 0.40 8.31 -2.21
N TYR A 356 0.05 8.79 -3.40
CA TYR A 356 0.94 9.58 -4.25
C TYR A 356 1.43 10.85 -3.54
N ILE A 357 0.52 11.61 -2.92
CA ILE A 357 0.79 12.84 -2.17
C ILE A 357 1.87 12.62 -1.11
N LYS A 358 1.69 11.59 -0.27
CA LYS A 358 2.64 11.21 0.78
C LYS A 358 3.98 10.71 0.24
N SER A 359 3.94 9.80 -0.74
CA SER A 359 5.15 9.16 -1.28
C SER A 359 6.09 10.15 -1.96
N ASN A 360 5.53 11.25 -2.48
CA ASN A 360 6.25 12.35 -3.10
C ASN A 360 6.51 13.54 -2.15
N GLY A 361 6.19 13.42 -0.86
CA GLY A 361 6.51 14.41 0.17
C GLY A 361 5.73 15.73 0.09
N TYR A 362 4.55 15.74 -0.53
CA TYR A 362 3.75 16.96 -0.69
C TYR A 362 3.07 17.40 0.63
N GLY A 363 2.85 18.71 0.78
CA GLY A 363 2.45 19.39 2.01
C GLY A 363 1.03 19.12 2.53
N GLY A 364 0.20 18.42 1.76
CA GLY A 364 -1.16 18.04 2.13
C GLY A 364 -2.06 17.66 0.95
N VAL A 365 -3.33 17.47 1.26
CA VAL A 365 -4.43 17.28 0.31
C VAL A 365 -5.49 18.36 0.49
N MET A 366 -6.01 18.87 -0.62
CA MET A 366 -7.07 19.87 -0.69
C MET A 366 -8.30 19.29 -1.39
N THR A 367 -9.51 19.61 -0.95
CA THR A 367 -10.76 19.27 -1.67
C THR A 367 -11.54 20.49 -2.13
N TRP A 368 -11.91 20.47 -3.42
CA TRP A 368 -13.05 21.22 -3.94
C TRP A 368 -14.20 20.23 -4.18
N ALA A 369 -15.23 20.18 -3.36
CA ALA A 369 -15.47 20.93 -2.11
C ALA A 369 -16.31 20.08 -1.13
N LEU A 370 -16.32 20.41 0.16
CA LEU A 370 -17.10 19.65 1.16
C LEU A 370 -18.59 19.45 0.77
N PRO A 371 -19.29 20.44 0.20
CA PRO A 371 -20.69 20.25 -0.21
C PRO A 371 -20.91 19.31 -1.39
N LEU A 372 -19.86 18.81 -2.06
CA LEU A 372 -19.98 17.98 -3.27
C LEU A 372 -19.78 16.48 -2.99
N ASP A 373 -19.20 16.12 -1.84
CA ASP A 373 -19.22 14.75 -1.29
C ASP A 373 -20.62 14.41 -0.73
N ASP A 374 -20.91 13.14 -0.40
CA ASP A 374 -22.15 12.81 0.35
C ASP A 374 -21.98 13.12 1.85
N PHE A 375 -21.92 14.41 2.17
CA PHE A 375 -21.88 14.96 3.52
C PHE A 375 -23.05 14.48 4.41
N SER A 376 -24.15 14.08 3.78
CA SER A 376 -25.39 13.69 4.43
C SER A 376 -25.41 12.21 4.83
N GLY A 377 -24.74 11.36 4.04
CA GLY A 377 -24.76 9.90 4.10
C GLY A 377 -26.00 9.23 3.48
N ASN A 378 -26.89 10.00 2.85
CA ASN A 378 -28.20 9.53 2.37
C ASN A 378 -28.27 9.25 0.86
N PHE A 379 -27.24 9.60 0.08
CA PHE A 379 -27.23 9.44 -1.37
C PHE A 379 -26.49 8.18 -1.82
N CYS A 380 -25.30 7.92 -1.25
CA CYS A 380 -24.41 6.86 -1.74
C CYS A 380 -24.54 5.54 -1.00
N GLY A 381 -25.23 5.50 0.15
CA GLY A 381 -25.21 4.33 1.05
C GLY A 381 -23.84 4.03 1.69
N GLN A 382 -22.90 4.97 1.59
CA GLN A 382 -21.49 4.82 2.01
C GLN A 382 -21.19 5.47 3.37
N GLY A 383 -22.20 6.03 4.05
CA GLY A 383 -22.03 6.87 5.24
C GLY A 383 -21.68 8.33 4.88
N LYS A 384 -21.50 9.18 5.91
CA LYS A 384 -21.19 10.60 5.73
C LYS A 384 -19.77 10.82 5.20
N TYR A 385 -19.62 11.80 4.31
CA TYR A 385 -18.36 12.21 3.69
C TYR A 385 -17.55 10.99 3.19
N PRO A 386 -18.12 10.14 2.32
CA PRO A 386 -17.51 8.86 1.95
C PRO A 386 -16.22 9.02 1.14
N LEU A 387 -16.04 10.13 0.40
CA LEU A 387 -14.76 10.44 -0.24
C LEU A 387 -13.74 10.96 0.78
N TRP A 388 -14.15 11.80 1.73
CA TRP A 388 -13.21 12.53 2.58
C TRP A 388 -12.85 11.83 3.91
N SER A 389 -13.80 11.20 4.59
CA SER A 389 -13.58 10.48 5.87
C SER A 389 -12.48 9.40 5.82
N PRO A 390 -12.30 8.61 4.73
CA PRO A 390 -11.19 7.66 4.64
C PRO A 390 -9.80 8.29 4.70
N LEU A 391 -9.68 9.60 4.41
CA LEU A 391 -8.40 10.30 4.35
C LEU A 391 -7.92 10.77 5.73
N GLU A 392 -8.84 11.06 6.65
CA GLU A 392 -8.53 11.37 8.06
C GLU A 392 -7.69 10.26 8.70
N LEU A 393 -8.24 9.04 8.75
CA LEU A 393 -7.59 7.85 9.27
C LEU A 393 -6.26 7.56 8.57
N ASN A 394 -6.19 7.77 7.26
CA ASN A 394 -4.97 7.55 6.49
C ASN A 394 -3.86 8.54 6.86
N LEU A 395 -4.15 9.83 7.03
CA LEU A 395 -3.12 10.86 7.19
C LEU A 395 -2.50 10.85 8.60
N GLU A 396 -3.28 10.55 9.63
CA GLU A 396 -2.81 10.58 11.03
C GLU A 396 -1.84 9.44 11.37
N LEU A 397 -2.09 8.22 10.87
CA LEU A 397 -1.17 7.08 11.03
C LEU A 397 0.24 7.38 10.47
N PHE A 398 0.32 8.13 9.37
CA PHE A 398 1.58 8.49 8.73
C PHE A 398 2.28 9.71 9.39
N GLY A 399 1.54 10.60 10.05
CA GLY A 399 2.13 11.68 10.84
C GLY A 399 2.94 11.16 12.04
N ALA A 400 2.50 10.06 12.65
CA ALA A 400 3.27 9.34 13.66
C ALA A 400 4.58 8.74 13.11
N TYR A 401 4.54 8.20 11.88
CA TYR A 401 5.71 7.63 11.20
C TYR A 401 6.78 8.70 10.90
N TRP A 402 6.40 9.85 10.33
CA TRP A 402 7.37 10.89 9.96
C TRP A 402 8.11 11.51 11.14
N ARG A 403 7.46 11.60 12.32
CA ARG A 403 8.13 12.02 13.56
C ARG A 403 9.27 11.09 14.00
N SER A 404 9.21 9.80 13.64
CA SER A 404 10.28 8.84 13.93
C SER A 404 11.39 8.85 12.87
N THR A 405 11.08 9.05 11.58
CA THR A 405 12.08 9.13 10.51
C THR A 405 12.88 10.43 10.54
N ALA A 406 12.26 11.56 10.89
CA ALA A 406 12.95 12.86 11.02
C ALA A 406 14.05 12.84 12.12
N LEU A 407 13.85 12.04 13.18
CA LEU A 407 14.86 11.80 14.22
C LEU A 407 16.03 10.92 13.77
N LEU A 408 15.83 10.08 12.75
CA LEU A 408 16.87 9.25 12.14
C LEU A 408 17.66 10.02 11.07
N ALA A 409 17.00 10.89 10.30
CA ALA A 409 17.65 11.73 9.28
C ALA A 409 18.79 12.60 9.87
N ARG A 410 18.57 13.19 11.05
CA ARG A 410 19.59 14.00 11.77
C ARG A 410 20.79 13.21 12.32
N ARG A 411 20.93 11.91 12.02
CA ARG A 411 22.10 11.08 12.41
C ARG A 411 22.96 10.59 11.24
N LYS A 412 22.69 11.02 10.00
CA LYS A 412 23.34 10.46 8.79
C LYS A 412 24.34 11.37 8.05
N GLU A 413 24.85 12.42 8.70
CA GLU A 413 26.06 13.12 8.25
C GLU A 413 27.31 12.55 8.94
N THR A 414 27.83 11.41 8.45
CA THR A 414 29.28 11.08 8.48
C THR A 414 29.58 9.79 7.69
N GLY A 415 30.40 9.90 6.64
CA GLY A 415 31.29 8.85 6.11
C GLY A 415 30.71 7.52 5.61
N HIS A 416 30.59 7.35 4.29
CA HIS A 416 31.69 6.75 3.50
C HIS A 416 31.41 6.74 1.99
N ILE A 417 32.48 6.81 1.19
CA ILE A 417 32.46 6.85 -0.28
C ILE A 417 33.11 5.59 -0.87
N ARG A 418 32.40 4.91 -1.78
CA ARG A 418 32.95 4.05 -2.85
C ARG A 418 31.93 3.94 -4.00
N LYS A 419 32.30 3.77 -5.26
CA LYS A 419 33.51 4.19 -6.01
C LYS A 419 33.20 3.96 -7.50
N ASP A 420 33.21 4.99 -8.32
CA ASP A 420 33.04 4.89 -9.78
C ASP A 420 33.98 5.91 -10.46
N ALA A 421 34.68 5.51 -11.52
CA ALA A 421 36.09 5.89 -11.66
C ALA A 421 36.57 6.36 -13.05
N THR A 422 35.68 6.49 -14.04
CA THR A 422 36.06 6.82 -15.44
C THR A 422 35.45 8.11 -15.99
N PHE A 423 34.43 8.69 -15.32
CA PHE A 423 33.82 9.95 -15.73
C PHE A 423 33.57 10.87 -14.53
N ASP A 424 34.03 12.13 -14.66
CA ASP A 424 33.92 13.20 -13.67
C ASP A 424 33.33 14.45 -14.35
N CYS A 425 32.43 15.14 -13.65
CA CYS A 425 31.81 16.40 -14.08
C CYS A 425 32.59 17.65 -13.64
N THR A 426 33.60 17.50 -12.76
CA THR A 426 34.42 18.61 -12.26
C THR A 426 35.15 19.30 -13.41
N GLY A 427 34.80 20.56 -13.69
CA GLY A 427 35.37 21.33 -14.81
C GLY A 427 34.78 21.03 -16.19
N LYS A 428 33.74 20.19 -16.29
CA LYS A 428 32.90 20.10 -17.50
C LYS A 428 31.81 21.18 -17.45
N ALA A 429 31.36 21.60 -18.63
CA ALA A 429 30.14 22.41 -18.74
C ALA A 429 28.90 21.56 -18.44
N ASP A 430 27.88 22.21 -17.86
CA ASP A 430 26.59 21.57 -17.56
C ASP A 430 25.88 21.10 -18.84
N GLY A 431 25.13 20.00 -18.72
CA GLY A 431 24.47 19.32 -19.85
C GLY A 431 24.89 17.86 -20.01
N PHE A 432 24.60 17.30 -21.18
CA PHE A 432 24.76 15.86 -21.46
C PHE A 432 26.08 15.51 -22.16
N HIS A 433 26.75 14.46 -21.67
CA HIS A 433 28.05 13.97 -22.11
C HIS A 433 28.00 12.45 -22.30
N PRO A 434 28.61 11.86 -23.34
CA PRO A 434 28.60 10.40 -23.53
C PRO A 434 29.33 9.68 -22.40
N ASP A 435 28.92 8.45 -22.09
CA ASP A 435 29.75 7.56 -21.29
C ASP A 435 31.02 7.16 -22.08
N PRO A 436 32.21 7.11 -21.46
CA PRO A 436 33.46 6.81 -22.16
C PRO A 436 33.73 5.30 -22.33
N THR A 437 32.80 4.43 -21.89
CA THR A 437 32.92 2.96 -21.91
C THR A 437 31.87 2.30 -22.80
N ASN A 438 30.70 2.92 -23.02
CA ASN A 438 29.70 2.44 -23.97
C ASN A 438 28.87 3.59 -24.59
N CYS A 439 28.18 3.30 -25.70
CA CYS A 439 27.43 4.31 -26.48
C CYS A 439 25.93 4.41 -26.13
N ILE A 440 25.43 3.63 -25.16
CA ILE A 440 24.02 3.66 -24.73
C ILE A 440 23.89 4.58 -23.52
N ASP A 441 24.86 4.54 -22.61
CA ASP A 441 24.88 5.36 -21.41
C ASP A 441 25.45 6.77 -21.67
N TYR A 442 25.00 7.72 -20.86
CA TYR A 442 25.45 9.11 -20.87
C TYR A 442 25.26 9.76 -19.50
N TYR A 443 25.97 10.86 -19.26
CA TYR A 443 25.95 11.58 -18.00
C TYR A 443 25.34 12.96 -18.16
N ARG A 444 24.45 13.33 -17.24
CA ARG A 444 24.10 14.74 -16.99
C ARG A 444 25.10 15.29 -15.97
N CYS A 445 25.78 16.37 -16.36
CA CYS A 445 26.54 17.21 -15.43
C CYS A 445 25.71 18.43 -15.06
N THR A 446 25.61 18.73 -13.77
CA THR A 446 24.97 19.95 -13.25
C THR A 446 25.77 20.48 -12.06
N ASN A 447 26.32 21.69 -12.15
CA ASN A 447 27.22 22.30 -11.16
C ASN A 447 28.35 21.35 -10.69
N GLY A 448 28.91 20.55 -11.60
CA GLY A 448 29.95 19.55 -11.30
C GLY A 448 29.45 18.24 -10.67
N VAL A 449 28.16 18.08 -10.40
CA VAL A 449 27.56 16.80 -9.94
C VAL A 449 27.27 15.89 -11.15
N LYS A 450 27.61 14.60 -11.04
CA LYS A 450 27.32 13.56 -12.05
C LYS A 450 26.01 12.83 -11.75
N GLU A 451 25.19 12.66 -12.78
CA GLU A 451 24.01 11.79 -12.80
C GLU A 451 24.09 10.86 -14.02
N SER A 452 23.87 9.56 -13.82
CA SER A 452 23.95 8.52 -14.87
C SER A 452 22.60 8.30 -15.54
N LEU A 453 22.58 8.21 -16.88
CA LEU A 453 21.40 8.03 -17.73
C LEU A 453 21.72 7.02 -18.84
N SER A 454 20.69 6.44 -19.46
CA SER A 454 20.81 5.42 -20.51
C SER A 454 19.78 5.64 -21.62
N CYS A 455 20.13 5.32 -22.85
CA CYS A 455 19.23 5.41 -24.00
C CYS A 455 18.29 4.21 -24.16
N ASP A 456 17.13 4.46 -24.78
CA ASP A 456 16.11 3.45 -25.04
C ASP A 456 16.59 2.31 -25.94
N SER A 457 15.98 1.13 -25.76
CA SER A 457 16.38 -0.13 -26.40
C SER A 457 16.46 -0.03 -27.93
N GLY A 458 17.68 0.07 -28.47
CA GLY A 458 17.96 0.18 -29.90
C GLY A 458 18.54 1.52 -30.36
N HIS A 459 18.61 2.52 -29.47
CA HIS A 459 19.23 3.83 -29.72
C HIS A 459 20.62 3.94 -29.06
N VAL A 460 21.40 4.93 -29.47
CA VAL A 460 22.70 5.30 -28.89
C VAL A 460 22.73 6.79 -28.60
N PHE A 461 23.43 7.21 -27.54
CA PHE A 461 23.54 8.64 -27.23
C PHE A 461 24.40 9.35 -28.28
N ASN A 462 23.80 10.28 -29.02
CA ASN A 462 24.50 11.09 -30.01
C ASN A 462 25.10 12.32 -29.31
N PRO A 463 26.43 12.37 -29.07
CA PRO A 463 27.04 13.44 -28.28
C PRO A 463 27.11 14.78 -29.02
N ASN A 464 26.80 14.80 -30.32
CA ASN A 464 26.68 16.01 -31.13
C ASN A 464 25.29 16.66 -30.96
N LEU A 465 24.23 15.84 -30.92
CA LEU A 465 22.84 16.32 -30.83
C LEU A 465 22.27 16.32 -29.40
N LYS A 466 22.95 15.67 -28.44
CA LYS A 466 22.61 15.62 -27.00
C LYS A 466 21.33 14.86 -26.65
N TYR A 467 20.90 13.93 -27.51
CA TYR A 467 19.80 13.01 -27.26
C TYR A 467 20.11 11.60 -27.78
N CYS A 468 19.22 10.65 -27.51
CA CYS A 468 19.32 9.24 -27.94
C CYS A 468 18.81 9.05 -29.38
N ASP A 469 19.71 8.66 -30.27
CA ASP A 469 19.55 8.68 -31.72
C ASP A 469 19.75 7.28 -32.32
N TRP A 470 19.36 7.04 -33.57
CA TRP A 470 19.48 5.69 -34.14
C TRP A 470 20.96 5.33 -34.45
N PRO A 471 21.37 4.05 -34.28
CA PRO A 471 22.75 3.62 -34.55
C PRO A 471 23.19 3.74 -36.03
N HIS A 472 22.24 3.93 -36.96
CA HIS A 472 22.55 4.23 -38.35
C HIS A 472 22.84 5.72 -38.58
N ASP A 473 22.18 6.61 -37.85
CA ASP A 473 22.40 8.06 -37.91
C ASP A 473 23.61 8.51 -37.07
N TYR A 474 23.89 7.83 -35.95
CA TYR A 474 25.12 7.98 -35.17
C TYR A 474 25.89 6.67 -34.99
N HIS A 475 26.99 6.52 -35.74
CA HIS A 475 27.88 5.35 -35.62
C HIS A 475 28.72 5.39 -34.34
N CYS A 476 28.40 4.49 -33.41
CA CYS A 476 29.15 4.25 -32.17
C CYS A 476 30.62 3.83 -32.42
N PRO A 477 31.62 4.53 -31.84
CA PRO A 477 33.05 4.17 -31.99
C PRO A 477 33.49 2.83 -31.37
N HIS A 478 32.65 2.22 -30.53
CA HIS A 478 32.99 1.05 -29.70
C HIS A 478 32.12 -0.19 -30.01
N GLY A 479 31.67 -0.30 -31.27
CA GLY A 479 30.52 -1.11 -31.65
C GLY A 479 30.56 -2.62 -31.33
N GLN A 480 29.43 -3.11 -30.82
CA GLN A 480 28.85 -4.40 -31.21
C GLN A 480 27.38 -4.16 -31.59
N THR A 481 26.93 -4.74 -32.71
CA THR A 481 25.55 -4.63 -33.19
C THR A 481 24.92 -6.00 -33.43
N ALA A 482 23.59 -6.04 -33.38
CA ALA A 482 22.80 -7.26 -33.23
C ALA A 482 22.76 -8.16 -34.48
N GLN A 483 22.54 -9.46 -34.24
CA GLN A 483 21.83 -10.32 -35.19
C GLN A 483 21.06 -11.43 -34.45
N GLN A 484 19.72 -11.36 -34.50
CA GLN A 484 18.80 -12.47 -34.19
C GLN A 484 17.73 -12.55 -35.29
N ALA A 485 17.14 -13.73 -35.47
CA ALA A 485 16.28 -14.03 -36.60
C ALA A 485 14.92 -13.32 -36.51
N ALA A 486 14.42 -12.85 -37.66
CA ALA A 486 13.12 -12.20 -37.77
C ALA A 486 11.95 -13.20 -37.60
N PHE A 487 10.88 -12.73 -36.96
CA PHE A 487 9.62 -13.46 -36.81
C PHE A 487 8.74 -13.26 -38.06
N ASP A 488 8.12 -14.34 -38.56
CA ASP A 488 7.30 -14.30 -39.77
C ASP A 488 5.81 -14.55 -39.46
N CYS A 489 4.97 -13.63 -39.95
CA CYS A 489 3.52 -13.65 -39.87
C CYS A 489 2.85 -14.24 -41.11
N SER A 490 3.58 -14.57 -42.18
CA SER A 490 3.02 -15.00 -43.48
C SER A 490 2.09 -16.22 -43.39
N THR A 491 2.27 -17.09 -42.39
CA THR A 491 1.42 -18.26 -42.10
C THR A 491 0.74 -18.18 -40.73
N LYS A 492 0.58 -16.98 -40.16
CA LYS A 492 -0.06 -16.73 -38.86
C LYS A 492 -1.41 -16.06 -39.07
N SER A 493 -2.39 -16.38 -38.22
CA SER A 493 -3.60 -15.59 -38.08
C SER A 493 -3.31 -14.26 -37.40
N ASP A 494 -4.11 -13.23 -37.69
CA ASP A 494 -4.01 -11.92 -37.06
C ASP A 494 -4.11 -12.02 -35.53
N GLY A 495 -3.26 -11.26 -34.82
CA GLY A 495 -3.10 -11.34 -33.36
C GLY A 495 -1.67 -11.05 -32.90
N PHE A 496 -1.42 -11.12 -31.59
CA PHE A 496 -0.10 -10.87 -31.01
C PHE A 496 0.59 -12.17 -30.54
N TYR A 497 1.90 -12.25 -30.77
CA TYR A 497 2.72 -13.43 -30.53
C TYR A 497 4.01 -13.07 -29.77
N PRO A 498 4.45 -13.88 -28.80
CA PRO A 498 5.69 -13.63 -28.08
C PRO A 498 6.89 -13.84 -29.02
N ALA A 499 7.98 -13.10 -28.81
CA ALA A 499 9.22 -13.38 -29.53
C ALA A 499 9.77 -14.77 -29.16
N SER A 500 10.52 -15.37 -30.07
CA SER A 500 11.09 -16.72 -29.86
C SER A 500 12.38 -16.72 -29.03
N THR A 501 12.97 -15.55 -28.73
CA THR A 501 14.29 -15.43 -28.09
C THR A 501 14.29 -14.77 -26.71
N ASN A 502 13.31 -13.91 -26.41
CA ASN A 502 13.12 -13.28 -25.10
C ASN A 502 11.62 -12.99 -24.88
N CYS A 503 11.19 -12.89 -23.62
CA CYS A 503 9.79 -12.62 -23.27
C CYS A 503 9.43 -11.13 -23.17
N VAL A 504 10.34 -10.20 -23.48
CA VAL A 504 10.05 -8.76 -23.43
C VAL A 504 9.59 -8.26 -24.80
N ASP A 505 10.13 -8.84 -25.87
CA ASP A 505 9.73 -8.58 -27.26
C ASP A 505 8.51 -9.41 -27.68
N TYR A 506 7.66 -8.84 -28.53
CA TYR A 506 6.50 -9.50 -29.12
C TYR A 506 6.17 -8.92 -30.50
N TYR A 507 5.32 -9.61 -31.27
CA TYR A 507 5.01 -9.26 -32.65
C TYR A 507 3.49 -9.25 -32.87
N ARG A 508 3.00 -8.23 -33.59
CA ARG A 508 1.65 -8.22 -34.17
C ARG A 508 1.70 -8.80 -35.57
N CYS A 509 0.81 -9.75 -35.85
CA CYS A 509 0.48 -10.16 -37.21
C CYS A 509 -0.82 -9.47 -37.64
N THR A 510 -0.82 -8.87 -38.83
CA THR A 510 -2.03 -8.32 -39.48
C THR A 510 -2.01 -8.59 -40.98
N ASN A 511 -2.98 -9.33 -41.52
CA ASN A 511 -3.04 -9.77 -42.92
C ASN A 511 -1.71 -10.36 -43.45
N GLY A 512 -1.01 -11.13 -42.62
CA GLY A 512 0.29 -11.75 -42.93
C GLY A 512 1.52 -10.84 -42.78
N GLY A 513 1.36 -9.54 -42.54
CA GLY A 513 2.47 -8.63 -42.22
C GLY A 513 2.90 -8.72 -40.75
N THR A 514 4.21 -8.69 -40.50
CA THR A 514 4.81 -8.65 -39.15
C THR A 514 5.14 -7.22 -38.72
N GLU A 515 4.85 -6.88 -37.47
CA GLU A 515 5.23 -5.62 -36.81
C GLU A 515 5.72 -5.92 -35.38
N SER A 516 6.81 -5.29 -34.93
CA SER A 516 7.51 -5.66 -33.69
C SER A 516 7.34 -4.65 -32.56
N PHE A 517 7.15 -5.16 -31.34
CA PHE A 517 6.88 -4.41 -30.12
C PHE A 517 7.74 -4.94 -28.95
N LYS A 518 7.85 -4.16 -27.88
CA LYS A 518 8.57 -4.50 -26.66
C LYS A 518 7.79 -4.03 -25.43
N CYS A 519 7.87 -4.76 -24.34
CA CYS A 519 7.23 -4.42 -23.07
C CYS A 519 8.05 -3.44 -22.23
N ASP A 520 7.35 -2.70 -21.37
CA ASP A 520 7.95 -1.71 -20.46
C ASP A 520 9.04 -2.33 -19.55
N PRO A 521 10.03 -1.53 -19.10
CA PRO A 521 11.10 -2.02 -18.23
C PRO A 521 10.58 -2.79 -17.01
N GLY A 522 11.00 -4.05 -16.89
CA GLY A 522 10.58 -4.96 -15.82
C GLY A 522 9.29 -5.75 -16.10
N ARG A 523 8.66 -5.61 -17.28
CA ARG A 523 7.51 -6.42 -17.74
C ARG A 523 7.90 -7.44 -18.81
N VAL A 524 6.99 -8.37 -19.08
CA VAL A 524 7.07 -9.41 -20.13
C VAL A 524 5.74 -9.53 -20.87
N PHE A 525 5.78 -9.90 -22.15
CA PHE A 525 4.57 -10.10 -22.94
C PHE A 525 3.87 -11.39 -22.52
N ASN A 526 2.63 -11.27 -22.05
CA ASN A 526 1.77 -12.39 -21.70
C ASN A 526 0.92 -12.77 -22.93
N PRO A 527 1.24 -13.86 -23.65
CA PRO A 527 0.52 -14.24 -24.87
C PRO A 527 -0.89 -14.79 -24.59
N HIS A 528 -1.21 -15.15 -23.35
CA HIS A 528 -2.57 -15.57 -22.96
C HIS A 528 -3.51 -14.38 -22.78
N LEU A 529 -2.99 -13.24 -22.30
CA LEU A 529 -3.75 -12.01 -22.13
C LEU A 529 -3.52 -10.98 -23.24
N GLN A 530 -2.58 -11.25 -24.15
CA GLN A 530 -2.23 -10.42 -25.32
C GLN A 530 -1.70 -9.01 -24.97
N TYR A 531 -1.11 -8.82 -23.79
CA TYR A 531 -0.51 -7.54 -23.36
C TYR A 531 0.77 -7.72 -22.52
N CYS A 532 1.44 -6.61 -22.18
CA CYS A 532 2.64 -6.55 -21.34
C CYS A 532 2.35 -6.55 -19.83
N ASP A 533 2.68 -7.68 -19.20
CA ASP A 533 2.30 -8.06 -17.83
C ASP A 533 3.55 -8.16 -16.93
N TRP A 534 3.41 -8.30 -15.62
CA TRP A 534 4.60 -8.45 -14.77
C TRP A 534 5.17 -9.89 -14.83
N PRO A 535 6.48 -10.10 -14.63
CA PRO A 535 7.11 -11.43 -14.69
C PRO A 535 6.71 -12.39 -13.55
N HIS A 536 5.91 -11.93 -12.59
CA HIS A 536 5.25 -12.76 -11.58
C HIS A 536 3.83 -13.18 -11.97
N ASP A 537 3.16 -12.43 -12.85
CA ASP A 537 1.83 -12.75 -13.39
C ASP A 537 1.92 -13.62 -14.66
N TYR A 538 2.97 -13.43 -15.48
CA TYR A 538 3.34 -14.33 -16.56
C TYR A 538 4.79 -14.80 -16.45
N VAL A 539 4.99 -16.10 -16.21
CA VAL A 539 6.34 -16.70 -16.11
C VAL A 539 6.88 -17.01 -17.50
N CYS A 540 7.95 -16.31 -17.86
CA CYS A 540 8.69 -16.50 -19.12
C CYS A 540 9.16 -17.96 -19.31
N PRO A 541 8.87 -18.63 -20.44
CA PRO A 541 9.28 -20.01 -20.66
C PRO A 541 10.80 -20.23 -20.59
N HIS A 542 11.22 -21.22 -19.80
CA HIS A 542 12.64 -21.54 -19.57
C HIS A 542 13.43 -21.77 -20.87
N GLY A 543 14.28 -20.81 -21.21
CA GLY A 543 15.08 -20.78 -22.44
C GLY A 543 15.19 -19.37 -23.04
N GLN A 544 14.23 -18.50 -22.73
CA GLN A 544 14.21 -17.10 -23.13
C GLN A 544 14.76 -16.20 -22.01
N GLN A 545 15.65 -15.26 -22.33
CA GLN A 545 16.36 -14.46 -21.31
C GLN A 545 15.65 -13.13 -20.99
N THR A 546 15.59 -12.79 -19.71
CA THR A 546 15.27 -11.44 -19.21
C THR A 546 16.57 -10.67 -18.94
N THR A 547 16.81 -9.58 -19.66
CA THR A 547 18.12 -8.90 -19.68
C THR A 547 18.22 -7.74 -18.67
N THR A 548 18.23 -8.07 -17.38
CA THR A 548 18.73 -7.19 -16.30
C THR A 548 19.32 -8.06 -15.19
N ALA A 549 20.62 -7.92 -14.92
CA ALA A 549 21.32 -8.82 -13.99
C ALA A 549 22.51 -8.16 -13.29
N GLY A 550 22.70 -8.51 -12.02
CA GLY A 550 23.95 -8.35 -11.29
C GLY A 550 23.79 -8.59 -9.78
N PRO A 551 24.84 -8.99 -9.05
CA PRO A 551 26.13 -9.54 -9.51
C PRO A 551 26.25 -11.05 -9.20
N GLN A 552 26.86 -11.83 -10.11
CA GLN A 552 27.31 -13.20 -9.78
C GLN A 552 28.80 -13.23 -9.44
N THR A 553 29.15 -13.90 -8.35
CA THR A 553 30.52 -14.33 -8.07
C THR A 553 30.90 -15.52 -8.95
N VAL A 554 32.05 -15.44 -9.62
CA VAL A 554 32.55 -16.46 -10.55
C VAL A 554 33.39 -17.49 -9.80
N THR A 555 33.20 -18.79 -10.06
CA THR A 555 34.33 -19.75 -10.15
C THR A 555 33.99 -21.04 -10.91
N HIS A 556 34.78 -21.30 -11.95
CA HIS A 556 35.02 -22.55 -12.69
C HIS A 556 34.10 -23.77 -12.51
N GLY A 557 33.23 -23.98 -13.50
CA GLY A 557 32.55 -25.24 -13.75
C GLY A 557 33.42 -26.35 -14.39
N GLN A 558 32.76 -27.44 -14.77
CA GLN A 558 33.28 -28.53 -15.60
C GLN A 558 32.30 -28.86 -16.74
N GLN A 559 32.83 -29.23 -17.91
CA GLN A 559 32.05 -29.69 -19.06
C GLN A 559 32.25 -31.19 -19.32
N SER A 560 31.16 -31.90 -19.55
CA SER A 560 31.03 -33.09 -20.40
C SER A 560 29.53 -33.31 -20.62
N THR A 561 28.97 -33.16 -21.83
CA THR A 561 28.95 -34.17 -22.92
C THR A 561 28.43 -35.53 -22.45
N THR A 562 27.44 -36.18 -23.07
CA THR A 562 27.36 -36.45 -24.53
C THR A 562 25.96 -36.83 -25.04
N GLN A 563 25.72 -36.56 -26.34
CA GLN A 563 24.92 -37.40 -27.28
C GLN A 563 23.37 -37.43 -27.08
N ALA A 564 22.54 -37.79 -28.08
CA ALA A 564 22.85 -38.40 -29.40
C ALA A 564 21.80 -38.11 -30.50
N LYS A 565 22.25 -38.15 -31.78
CA LYS A 565 21.49 -38.54 -33.01
C LYS A 565 20.38 -37.55 -33.45
N ARG A 566 20.00 -37.42 -34.74
CA ARG A 566 20.40 -37.98 -36.06
C ARG A 566 19.93 -36.94 -37.13
N SER A 567 20.29 -36.94 -38.44
CA SER A 567 21.09 -37.85 -39.28
C SER A 567 21.51 -37.17 -40.61
N THR A 568 22.72 -37.48 -41.12
CA THR A 568 23.12 -37.65 -42.56
C THR A 568 22.56 -36.70 -43.65
N THR A 569 23.38 -36.12 -44.54
CA THR A 569 24.15 -36.88 -45.56
C THR A 569 25.54 -36.33 -45.96
N GLN A 570 26.31 -37.19 -46.63
CA GLN A 570 27.59 -36.96 -47.35
C GLN A 570 27.41 -35.96 -48.53
N GLY A 571 28.43 -35.39 -49.21
CA GLY A 571 29.91 -35.49 -49.26
C GLY A 571 30.40 -34.75 -50.55
N PRO A 572 31.68 -34.78 -51.01
CA PRO A 572 32.90 -35.44 -50.52
C PRO A 572 34.12 -34.48 -50.30
N GLN A 573 35.34 -35.04 -50.19
CA GLN A 573 36.66 -34.36 -50.08
C GLN A 573 37.43 -34.43 -51.45
N PRO A 574 38.74 -34.03 -51.67
CA PRO A 574 39.92 -34.03 -50.75
C PRO A 574 40.98 -32.89 -50.93
N SER A 575 42.21 -33.10 -50.38
CA SER A 575 43.53 -32.51 -50.74
C SER A 575 43.89 -31.07 -50.28
N THR A 576 45.13 -30.67 -49.92
CA THR A 576 46.43 -31.37 -49.68
C THR A 576 47.47 -30.49 -48.93
N ILE A 577 48.31 -31.11 -48.06
CA ILE A 577 49.76 -30.85 -47.76
C ILE A 577 50.20 -29.48 -47.11
N GLY A 578 51.28 -29.52 -46.29
CA GLY A 578 51.98 -28.38 -45.63
C GLY A 578 53.25 -27.88 -46.39
N PRO A 579 54.40 -27.53 -45.76
CA PRO A 579 54.81 -27.65 -44.33
C PRO A 579 55.66 -26.48 -43.70
N GLN A 580 55.93 -26.60 -42.39
CA GLN A 580 57.14 -26.25 -41.57
C GLN A 580 58.10 -25.06 -41.83
N SER A 581 58.57 -24.46 -40.71
CA SER A 581 59.85 -23.72 -40.52
C SER A 581 60.31 -23.73 -39.04
N THR A 582 61.61 -23.66 -38.69
CA THR A 582 62.11 -23.95 -37.31
C THR A 582 63.40 -23.22 -36.83
N ALA A 583 63.38 -22.58 -35.64
CA ALA A 583 64.52 -22.15 -34.78
C ALA A 583 63.96 -21.74 -33.38
N GLN A 584 64.49 -21.96 -32.15
CA GLN A 584 65.84 -22.05 -31.54
C GLN A 584 66.62 -20.71 -31.57
N GLY A 585 67.26 -20.14 -30.54
CA GLY A 585 67.71 -20.45 -29.14
C GLY A 585 69.02 -19.61 -28.87
N PRO A 586 69.77 -19.65 -27.74
CA PRO A 586 69.55 -20.17 -26.37
C PRO A 586 69.83 -19.11 -25.20
N PRO A 587 70.75 -19.24 -24.18
CA PRO A 587 70.35 -19.50 -22.76
C PRO A 587 71.05 -18.69 -21.60
N SER A 588 70.88 -19.18 -20.34
CA SER A 588 71.64 -18.94 -19.06
C SER A 588 71.25 -17.73 -18.16
N THR A 589 71.30 -17.73 -16.81
CA THR A 589 71.39 -18.72 -15.67
C THR A 589 70.86 -18.03 -14.38
N THR A 590 70.39 -18.66 -13.28
CA THR A 590 71.12 -19.36 -12.18
C THR A 590 70.10 -19.91 -11.12
N GLU A 591 70.55 -20.64 -10.08
CA GLU A 591 69.80 -21.51 -9.13
C GLU A 591 69.21 -20.78 -7.86
N SER A 592 68.01 -21.11 -7.31
CA SER A 592 67.53 -22.27 -6.47
C SER A 592 67.84 -22.10 -4.95
N PRO A 593 67.10 -22.69 -3.95
CA PRO A 593 65.99 -23.69 -3.95
C PRO A 593 64.71 -23.15 -3.22
N ARG A 594 63.76 -23.86 -2.55
CA ARG A 594 63.62 -25.26 -2.06
C ARG A 594 62.15 -25.71 -1.77
N SER A 595 61.90 -27.01 -1.94
CA SER A 595 60.81 -27.94 -1.52
C SER A 595 59.62 -27.57 -0.60
N THR A 596 58.44 -28.10 -0.96
CA THR A 596 57.58 -28.96 -0.10
C THR A 596 56.89 -30.06 -0.94
N SER A 597 56.20 -31.04 -0.33
CA SER A 597 55.84 -32.33 -0.95
C SER A 597 54.33 -32.67 -0.93
N GLN A 598 53.89 -33.58 -1.80
CA GLN A 598 52.53 -34.14 -1.84
C GLN A 598 52.36 -35.36 -0.92
N GLY A 599 51.12 -35.62 -0.49
CA GLY A 599 50.65 -36.87 0.12
C GLY A 599 49.12 -37.01 -0.10
N PRO A 600 48.57 -38.20 -0.39
CA PRO A 600 47.23 -38.33 -1.00
C PRO A 600 46.14 -38.88 -0.06
N HIS A 601 44.87 -38.86 -0.50
CA HIS A 601 43.85 -39.80 -0.02
C HIS A 601 42.81 -40.19 -1.10
N VAL A 602 42.05 -41.26 -0.81
CA VAL A 602 41.33 -42.11 -1.80
C VAL A 602 39.82 -41.89 -1.82
N THR A 603 39.20 -42.22 -2.96
CA THR A 603 37.76 -42.18 -3.29
C THR A 603 36.85 -43.16 -2.54
N THR A 604 35.59 -42.75 -2.31
CA THR A 604 34.38 -43.60 -2.44
C THR A 604 33.17 -42.73 -2.80
N GLN A 605 32.18 -43.29 -3.53
CA GLN A 605 30.95 -42.59 -3.94
C GLN A 605 29.73 -43.00 -3.10
N GLY A 606 28.74 -42.10 -3.01
CA GLY A 606 27.36 -42.36 -2.57
C GLY A 606 26.40 -41.38 -3.28
N PRO A 607 25.16 -41.77 -3.64
CA PRO A 607 24.34 -41.00 -4.57
C PRO A 607 23.51 -39.89 -3.89
N MET A 608 23.42 -38.72 -4.53
CA MET A 608 22.41 -37.72 -4.21
C MET A 608 21.07 -38.08 -4.87
N SER A 609 19.99 -38.02 -4.09
CA SER A 609 18.61 -38.13 -4.60
C SER A 609 18.14 -36.77 -5.12
N THR A 610 17.54 -36.75 -6.32
CA THR A 610 16.94 -35.54 -6.89
C THR A 610 15.50 -35.36 -6.42
N THR A 611 15.22 -34.33 -5.63
CA THR A 611 13.86 -33.81 -5.42
C THR A 611 13.57 -32.67 -6.39
N GLN A 612 12.50 -32.82 -7.18
CA GLN A 612 12.07 -31.83 -8.17
C GLN A 612 11.31 -30.68 -7.48
N SER A 613 11.61 -29.43 -7.86
CA SER A 613 10.77 -28.27 -7.52
C SER A 613 9.63 -28.14 -8.53
N SER A 614 8.42 -28.53 -8.13
CA SER A 614 7.20 -28.37 -8.94
C SER A 614 6.73 -26.92 -8.96
N HIS A 615 6.48 -26.34 -10.14
CA HIS A 615 5.72 -25.10 -10.28
C HIS A 615 4.24 -25.31 -9.91
N ALA A 616 3.65 -24.36 -9.16
CA ALA A 616 2.21 -24.20 -8.95
C ALA A 616 1.96 -22.75 -8.46
N SER A 617 1.33 -21.88 -9.26
CA SER A 617 -0.12 -21.59 -9.32
C SER A 617 -0.59 -20.53 -8.30
N GLY A 618 -1.52 -19.64 -8.70
CA GLY A 618 -2.03 -18.48 -7.91
C GLY A 618 -2.91 -18.79 -6.68
N GLY A 619 -2.62 -19.89 -5.99
CA GLY A 619 -3.30 -20.33 -4.77
C GLY A 619 -2.75 -19.70 -3.49
N CYS A 620 -3.27 -20.13 -2.33
CA CYS A 620 -2.70 -19.73 -1.04
C CYS A 620 -1.33 -20.40 -0.84
N ALA A 621 -0.25 -19.61 -0.85
CA ALA A 621 1.12 -20.11 -0.72
C ALA A 621 1.38 -20.94 0.55
N ARG A 622 0.67 -20.64 1.65
CA ARG A 622 0.68 -21.43 2.89
C ARG A 622 -0.74 -21.73 3.37
N ARG A 623 -0.96 -22.96 3.81
CA ARG A 623 -2.15 -23.45 4.51
C ARG A 623 -1.65 -24.11 5.80
N VAL A 624 -1.85 -23.42 6.92
CA VAL A 624 -1.20 -23.69 8.20
C VAL A 624 -2.23 -24.18 9.21
N CYS A 625 -1.99 -25.34 9.80
CA CYS A 625 -3.01 -26.08 10.54
C CYS A 625 -2.55 -26.38 11.96
N TYR A 626 -3.15 -25.76 12.97
CA TYR A 626 -2.90 -26.18 14.36
C TYR A 626 -3.58 -27.52 14.66
N TYR A 627 -2.82 -28.45 15.21
CA TYR A 627 -3.28 -29.73 15.74
C TYR A 627 -3.13 -29.74 17.26
N THR A 628 -4.20 -30.01 18.00
CA THR A 628 -4.20 -29.99 19.48
C THR A 628 -4.20 -31.39 20.06
N ASN A 629 -3.15 -31.77 20.80
CA ASN A 629 -2.93 -33.15 21.26
C ASN A 629 -4.03 -33.67 22.23
N TRP A 630 -4.63 -32.78 23.02
CA TRP A 630 -5.73 -33.11 23.94
C TRP A 630 -7.05 -33.45 23.24
N SER A 631 -7.17 -33.23 21.92
CA SER A 631 -8.39 -33.57 21.17
C SER A 631 -8.69 -35.07 21.13
N GLN A 632 -7.69 -35.94 21.33
CA GLN A 632 -7.87 -37.39 21.45
C GLN A 632 -8.76 -37.79 22.64
N TYR A 633 -8.73 -37.01 23.73
CA TYR A 633 -9.40 -37.34 25.00
C TYR A 633 -10.88 -36.95 25.04
N ARG A 634 -11.40 -36.36 23.95
CA ARG A 634 -12.82 -36.02 23.81
C ARG A 634 -13.67 -37.28 23.65
N PRO A 635 -14.92 -37.30 24.16
CA PRO A 635 -15.77 -38.48 24.08
C PRO A 635 -16.36 -38.70 22.67
N GLY A 636 -16.48 -39.97 22.27
CA GLY A 636 -17.19 -40.39 21.05
C GLY A 636 -16.68 -39.72 19.78
N ASN A 637 -17.59 -39.29 18.90
CA ASN A 637 -17.29 -38.61 17.63
C ASN A 637 -16.62 -37.22 17.79
N GLY A 638 -16.30 -36.79 19.02
CA GLY A 638 -15.44 -35.63 19.27
C GLY A 638 -13.95 -35.97 19.41
N SER A 639 -13.59 -37.25 19.61
CA SER A 639 -12.20 -37.73 19.68
C SER A 639 -11.51 -37.57 18.32
N PHE A 640 -10.28 -37.05 18.34
CA PHE A 640 -9.51 -36.77 17.13
C PHE A 640 -8.03 -37.15 17.34
N SER A 641 -7.45 -37.84 16.36
CA SER A 641 -6.06 -38.33 16.37
C SER A 641 -5.28 -37.85 15.12
N PRO A 642 -3.95 -37.97 15.10
CA PRO A 642 -3.13 -37.62 13.93
C PRO A 642 -3.57 -38.34 12.65
N GLU A 643 -4.06 -39.58 12.77
CA GLU A 643 -4.52 -40.41 11.65
C GLU A 643 -5.87 -39.97 11.06
N ASP A 644 -6.62 -39.07 11.72
CA ASP A 644 -7.81 -38.45 11.13
C ASP A 644 -7.42 -37.37 10.10
N ILE A 645 -6.25 -36.72 10.26
CA ILE A 645 -5.80 -35.59 9.45
C ILE A 645 -5.53 -36.03 8.00
N ASP A 646 -6.19 -35.37 7.04
CA ASP A 646 -5.80 -35.42 5.63
C ASP A 646 -4.44 -34.68 5.45
N PRO A 647 -3.36 -35.38 5.05
CA PRO A 647 -2.03 -34.79 4.96
C PRO A 647 -1.83 -33.87 3.74
N PHE A 648 -2.79 -33.79 2.81
CA PHE A 648 -2.75 -32.91 1.62
C PHE A 648 -3.51 -31.59 1.82
N MET A 649 -4.42 -31.55 2.79
CA MET A 649 -5.14 -30.35 3.22
C MET A 649 -4.18 -29.23 3.63
N CYS A 650 -3.19 -29.59 4.46
CA CYS A 650 -2.23 -28.67 5.06
C CYS A 650 -0.93 -28.61 4.24
N THR A 651 -0.31 -27.43 4.14
CA THR A 651 1.12 -27.34 3.78
C THR A 651 2.01 -27.40 5.02
N HIS A 652 1.52 -26.89 6.15
CA HIS A 652 2.19 -26.94 7.45
C HIS A 652 1.20 -27.40 8.53
N ILE A 653 1.60 -28.37 9.37
CA ILE A 653 0.91 -28.72 10.62
C ILE A 653 1.75 -28.24 11.79
N LEU A 654 1.13 -27.51 12.71
CA LEU A 654 1.74 -26.99 13.93
C LEU A 654 1.19 -27.80 15.12
N PHE A 655 2.06 -28.52 15.81
CA PHE A 655 1.70 -29.36 16.95
C PHE A 655 1.57 -28.51 18.21
N ALA A 656 0.33 -28.33 18.69
CA ALA A 656 0.00 -27.66 19.95
C ALA A 656 -0.12 -28.70 21.09
N PHE A 657 0.77 -28.74 22.09
CA PHE A 657 1.97 -27.90 22.28
C PHE A 657 3.11 -28.70 22.91
N ALA A 658 4.33 -28.16 22.84
CA ALA A 658 5.40 -28.40 23.81
C ALA A 658 5.39 -27.34 24.92
N THR A 659 6.05 -27.65 26.03
CA THR A 659 6.23 -26.76 27.19
C THR A 659 7.71 -26.50 27.48
N LEU A 660 8.01 -25.62 28.44
CA LEU A 660 9.37 -25.30 28.89
C LEU A 660 9.65 -25.91 30.27
N HIS A 661 10.68 -26.77 30.35
CA HIS A 661 11.25 -27.22 31.62
C HIS A 661 12.63 -26.57 31.82
N GLY A 662 12.68 -25.55 32.68
CA GLY A 662 13.85 -24.65 32.73
C GLY A 662 14.00 -23.89 31.41
N ASN A 663 15.16 -24.06 30.77
CA ASN A 663 15.47 -23.48 29.45
C ASN A 663 15.30 -24.51 28.32
N HIS A 664 14.72 -25.68 28.56
CA HIS A 664 14.61 -26.78 27.59
C HIS A 664 13.17 -27.02 27.13
N LEU A 665 13.01 -27.44 25.87
CA LEU A 665 11.75 -27.99 25.36
C LEU A 665 11.41 -29.31 26.08
N ALA A 666 10.14 -29.50 26.41
CA ALA A 666 9.61 -30.72 26.98
C ALA A 666 8.23 -31.05 26.38
N ALA A 667 7.89 -32.34 26.33
CA ALA A 667 6.55 -32.78 26.00
C ALA A 667 5.50 -32.25 26.99
N PHE A 668 4.33 -31.87 26.49
CA PHE A 668 3.22 -31.41 27.32
C PHE A 668 2.46 -32.58 27.93
N ASP A 669 2.21 -33.63 27.13
CA ASP A 669 1.68 -34.91 27.60
C ASP A 669 2.74 -36.02 27.54
N SER A 670 2.66 -36.93 28.50
CA SER A 670 3.28 -38.25 28.45
C SER A 670 3.02 -39.05 27.17
N ALA A 671 1.88 -38.81 26.50
CA ALA A 671 1.46 -39.45 25.26
C ALA A 671 2.09 -38.86 23.99
N ASP A 672 2.73 -37.69 24.06
CA ASP A 672 3.40 -37.08 22.90
C ASP A 672 4.65 -37.87 22.49
N GLU A 673 5.35 -38.43 23.48
CA GLU A 673 6.62 -39.15 23.31
C GLU A 673 6.42 -40.65 23.07
N THR A 674 7.21 -41.23 22.15
CA THR A 674 7.23 -42.68 21.93
C THR A 674 7.84 -43.41 23.12
N ARG A 675 7.07 -44.32 23.74
CA ARG A 675 7.43 -44.98 25.01
C ARG A 675 7.15 -46.47 24.94
N ARG A 676 8.15 -47.29 25.31
CA ARG A 676 8.05 -48.77 25.39
C ARG A 676 7.54 -49.44 24.10
N GLY A 677 7.86 -48.86 22.93
CA GLY A 677 7.41 -49.34 21.62
C GLY A 677 6.02 -48.86 21.17
N VAL A 678 5.29 -48.12 22.01
CA VAL A 678 4.06 -47.44 21.62
C VAL A 678 4.42 -46.07 21.05
N LYS A 679 4.00 -45.81 19.80
CA LYS A 679 4.28 -44.55 19.10
C LYS A 679 3.54 -43.38 19.76
N GLY A 680 4.28 -42.35 20.15
CA GLY A 680 3.74 -41.10 20.68
C GLY A 680 3.14 -40.22 19.60
N MET A 681 2.40 -39.18 20.00
CA MET A 681 1.75 -38.27 19.06
C MET A 681 2.75 -37.51 18.17
N TYR A 682 3.94 -37.19 18.66
CA TYR A 682 5.01 -36.58 17.85
C TYR A 682 5.41 -37.49 16.68
N GLU A 683 5.61 -38.78 16.92
CA GLU A 683 5.95 -39.74 15.87
C GLU A 683 4.79 -39.93 14.89
N ARG A 684 3.55 -39.98 15.39
CA ARG A 684 2.33 -40.15 14.58
C ARG A 684 2.05 -38.95 13.66
N VAL A 685 2.19 -37.71 14.15
CA VAL A 685 2.07 -36.50 13.31
C VAL A 685 3.19 -36.41 12.29
N ASN A 686 4.45 -36.70 12.68
CA ASN A 686 5.56 -36.69 11.73
C ASN A 686 5.46 -37.81 10.67
N ALA A 687 4.81 -38.94 10.98
CA ALA A 687 4.53 -40.00 10.02
C ALA A 687 3.55 -39.60 8.91
N LEU A 688 2.77 -38.51 9.04
CA LEU A 688 1.95 -37.97 7.94
C LEU A 688 2.79 -37.56 6.73
N LYS A 689 4.07 -37.20 6.94
CA LYS A 689 5.02 -36.89 5.86
C LYS A 689 5.40 -38.11 4.99
N LEU A 690 5.06 -39.33 5.42
CA LEU A 690 5.16 -40.54 4.59
C LEU A 690 4.05 -40.61 3.54
N GLN A 691 2.92 -39.93 3.77
CA GLN A 691 1.81 -39.83 2.83
C GLN A 691 1.95 -38.59 1.93
N ASN A 692 2.32 -37.44 2.51
CA ASN A 692 2.66 -36.23 1.77
C ASN A 692 4.10 -35.76 2.08
N PRO A 693 5.10 -36.12 1.26
CA PRO A 693 6.50 -35.70 1.47
C PRO A 693 6.76 -34.19 1.35
N GLN A 694 5.79 -33.38 0.87
CA GLN A 694 5.89 -31.92 0.85
C GLN A 694 5.37 -31.25 2.13
N LEU A 695 4.59 -31.99 2.95
CA LEU A 695 4.06 -31.52 4.22
C LEU A 695 5.18 -31.15 5.19
N LYS A 696 5.02 -30.01 5.88
CA LYS A 696 5.90 -29.58 6.97
C LYS A 696 5.23 -29.74 8.32
N THR A 697 5.97 -30.24 9.29
CA THR A 697 5.52 -30.42 10.67
C THR A 697 6.39 -29.56 11.58
N LEU A 698 5.79 -28.58 12.24
CA LEU A 698 6.46 -27.75 13.24
C LEU A 698 5.90 -28.10 14.63
N LEU A 699 6.72 -27.92 15.65
CA LEU A 699 6.29 -28.02 17.04
C LEU A 699 6.04 -26.61 17.59
N SER A 700 4.82 -26.33 18.04
CA SER A 700 4.52 -25.08 18.72
C SER A 700 4.85 -25.21 20.21
N VAL A 701 5.62 -24.27 20.76
CA VAL A 701 5.90 -24.20 22.21
C VAL A 701 5.14 -23.04 22.83
N GLY A 702 4.43 -23.31 23.93
CA GLY A 702 3.77 -22.31 24.76
C GLY A 702 2.25 -22.36 24.73
N GLY A 703 1.63 -21.32 24.15
CA GLY A 703 0.19 -21.08 24.17
C GLY A 703 -0.36 -20.62 25.51
N TRP A 704 -1.64 -20.24 25.50
CA TRP A 704 -2.33 -19.53 26.57
C TRP A 704 -2.03 -20.05 27.98
N ASN A 705 -2.10 -21.36 28.18
CA ASN A 705 -1.97 -22.00 29.49
C ASN A 705 -0.55 -21.99 30.07
N MET A 706 0.50 -21.87 29.25
CA MET A 706 1.87 -21.76 29.76
C MET A 706 2.17 -20.37 30.35
N GLY A 707 1.53 -19.34 29.80
CA GLY A 707 1.73 -17.95 30.19
C GLY A 707 3.13 -17.41 29.85
N SER A 708 3.35 -16.13 30.18
CA SER A 708 4.58 -15.43 29.80
C SER A 708 5.78 -15.71 30.72
N GLY A 709 5.53 -16.21 31.93
CA GLY A 709 6.56 -16.42 32.96
C GLY A 709 7.69 -17.39 32.57
N PRO A 710 7.40 -18.56 31.97
CA PRO A 710 8.43 -19.50 31.51
C PRO A 710 9.30 -18.92 30.38
N PHE A 711 8.69 -18.30 29.37
CA PHE A 711 9.42 -17.61 28.30
C PHE A 711 10.31 -16.49 28.85
N SER A 712 9.76 -15.63 29.71
CA SER A 712 10.47 -14.51 30.33
C SER A 712 11.77 -14.95 31.03
N ARG A 713 11.72 -16.06 31.78
CA ARG A 713 12.92 -16.64 32.41
C ARG A 713 13.92 -17.18 31.40
N MET A 714 13.47 -17.90 30.37
CA MET A 714 14.35 -18.47 29.35
C MET A 714 15.05 -17.37 28.54
N VAL A 715 14.36 -16.27 28.19
CA VAL A 715 14.96 -15.18 27.42
C VAL A 715 15.82 -14.21 28.24
N ALA A 716 15.81 -14.33 29.58
CA ALA A 716 16.42 -13.36 30.49
C ALA A 716 17.92 -13.11 30.29
N THR A 717 18.67 -14.10 29.80
CA THR A 717 20.13 -14.02 29.58
C THR A 717 20.54 -14.56 28.21
N ALA A 718 21.70 -14.16 27.71
CA ALA A 718 22.26 -14.74 26.48
C ALA A 718 22.53 -16.26 26.62
N ALA A 719 23.01 -16.71 27.78
CA ALA A 719 23.31 -18.12 28.04
C ALA A 719 22.04 -19.00 28.01
N SER A 720 20.97 -18.57 28.68
CA SER A 720 19.69 -19.30 28.72
C SER A 720 18.99 -19.37 27.35
N ARG A 721 19.20 -18.36 26.48
CA ARG A 721 18.73 -18.40 25.08
C ARG A 721 19.55 -19.32 24.19
N GLN A 722 20.87 -19.36 24.38
CA GLN A 722 21.76 -20.30 23.67
C GLN A 722 21.41 -21.75 24.07
N GLU A 723 21.28 -22.02 25.37
CA GLU A 723 20.84 -23.32 25.91
C GLU A 723 19.50 -23.78 25.31
N PHE A 724 18.50 -22.89 25.26
CA PHE A 724 17.22 -23.19 24.60
C PHE A 724 17.37 -23.44 23.09
N ALA A 725 18.14 -22.62 22.38
CA ALA A 725 18.32 -22.77 20.93
C ALA A 725 19.00 -24.09 20.56
N ASP A 726 20.08 -24.46 21.27
CA ASP A 726 20.85 -25.68 21.03
C ASP A 726 20.05 -26.93 21.42
N HIS A 727 19.31 -26.87 22.53
CA HIS A 727 18.37 -27.93 22.90
C HIS A 727 17.23 -28.05 21.89
N SER A 728 16.73 -26.95 21.32
CA SER A 728 15.62 -27.01 20.36
C SER A 728 16.01 -27.75 19.06
N VAL A 729 17.23 -27.52 18.52
CA VAL A 729 17.74 -28.29 17.37
C VAL A 729 17.69 -29.80 17.64
N THR A 730 18.23 -30.20 18.80
CA THR A 730 18.30 -31.61 19.20
C THR A 730 16.91 -32.20 19.37
N PHE A 731 16.05 -31.56 20.17
CA PHE A 731 14.71 -32.04 20.49
C PHE A 731 13.83 -32.20 19.24
N LEU A 732 13.88 -31.24 18.31
CA LEU A 732 13.10 -31.24 17.08
C LEU A 732 13.58 -32.32 16.10
N LYS A 733 14.89 -32.44 15.88
CA LYS A 733 15.48 -33.43 14.95
C LYS A 733 15.26 -34.87 15.42
N GLU A 734 15.44 -35.15 16.72
CA GLU A 734 15.13 -36.46 17.30
C GLU A 734 13.69 -36.93 17.05
N ARG A 735 12.75 -35.97 17.00
CA ARG A 735 11.31 -36.22 16.81
C ARG A 735 10.85 -36.04 15.37
N GLY A 736 11.76 -35.68 14.46
CA GLY A 736 11.52 -35.55 13.02
C GLY A 736 10.81 -34.26 12.57
N PHE A 737 10.68 -33.25 13.43
CA PHE A 737 10.05 -31.96 13.08
C PHE A 737 10.92 -31.14 12.11
N ASP A 738 10.27 -30.39 11.21
CA ASP A 738 10.92 -29.47 10.26
C ASP A 738 11.20 -28.07 10.87
N GLY A 739 10.69 -27.77 12.06
CA GLY A 739 10.87 -26.45 12.68
C GLY A 739 10.14 -26.22 14.00
N LEU A 740 10.32 -25.00 14.52
CA LEU A 740 9.78 -24.50 15.78
C LEU A 740 8.80 -23.36 15.51
N ASP A 741 7.68 -23.36 16.22
CA ASP A 741 6.74 -22.26 16.28
C ASP A 741 6.68 -21.71 17.72
N LEU A 742 6.84 -20.39 17.88
CA LEU A 742 6.81 -19.74 19.19
C LEU A 742 5.43 -19.14 19.46
N ASP A 743 4.68 -19.73 20.38
CA ASP A 743 3.40 -19.20 20.84
C ASP A 743 3.58 -18.56 22.24
N TRP A 744 4.22 -17.40 22.27
CA TRP A 744 4.36 -16.60 23.49
C TRP A 744 3.16 -15.68 23.62
N GLU A 745 2.27 -16.00 24.56
CA GLU A 745 1.12 -15.17 24.92
C GLU A 745 1.32 -14.43 26.26
N TYR A 746 1.80 -13.18 26.33
CA TYR A 746 2.49 -12.39 25.29
C TYR A 746 3.71 -11.67 25.91
N PRO A 747 4.76 -11.33 25.13
CA PRO A 747 5.87 -10.51 25.63
C PRO A 747 5.35 -9.18 26.19
N THR A 748 5.87 -8.78 27.34
CA THR A 748 5.46 -7.58 28.11
C THR A 748 4.00 -7.60 28.63
N GLN A 749 3.31 -8.74 28.60
CA GLN A 749 1.99 -8.96 29.22
C GLN A 749 2.04 -10.14 30.20
N ARG A 750 0.94 -10.36 30.96
CA ARG A 750 0.71 -11.56 31.81
C ARG A 750 1.90 -11.93 32.73
N GLY A 751 2.58 -10.92 33.27
CA GLY A 751 3.73 -11.07 34.18
C GLY A 751 5.12 -11.02 33.54
N SER A 752 5.22 -10.89 32.21
CA SER A 752 6.47 -10.56 31.52
C SER A 752 6.78 -9.05 31.62
N PRO A 753 8.02 -8.64 31.98
CA PRO A 753 8.41 -7.23 32.11
C PRO A 753 8.74 -6.57 30.76
N PRO A 754 8.84 -5.22 30.69
CA PRO A 754 8.99 -4.47 29.44
C PRO A 754 10.23 -4.82 28.60
N GLU A 755 11.34 -5.25 29.20
CA GLU A 755 12.56 -5.58 28.45
C GLU A 755 12.39 -6.84 27.59
N ASP A 756 11.38 -7.67 27.84
CA ASP A 756 11.12 -8.88 27.08
C ASP A 756 10.77 -8.59 25.62
N LYS A 757 10.29 -7.38 25.27
CA LYS A 757 10.16 -6.91 23.88
C LYS A 757 11.48 -7.02 23.12
N ALA A 758 12.58 -6.60 23.75
CA ALA A 758 13.92 -6.69 23.17
C ALA A 758 14.48 -8.11 23.28
N ARG A 759 14.32 -8.77 24.44
CA ARG A 759 14.82 -10.15 24.63
C ARG A 759 14.16 -11.17 23.69
N TYR A 760 12.92 -10.93 23.24
CA TYR A 760 12.26 -11.76 22.22
C TYR A 760 12.95 -11.63 20.85
N VAL A 761 13.36 -10.43 20.44
CA VAL A 761 14.19 -10.24 19.24
C VAL A 761 15.57 -10.89 19.41
N GLU A 762 16.16 -10.81 20.61
CA GLU A 762 17.43 -11.49 20.92
C GLU A 762 17.30 -13.02 20.87
N LEU A 763 16.16 -13.59 21.29
CA LEU A 763 15.82 -15.00 21.14
C LEU A 763 15.70 -15.40 19.66
N LEU A 764 14.95 -14.64 18.87
CA LEU A 764 14.77 -14.93 17.44
C LEU A 764 16.11 -14.85 16.66
N LYS A 765 16.99 -13.91 17.03
CA LYS A 765 18.37 -13.84 16.52
C LYS A 765 19.18 -15.08 16.87
N GLN A 766 19.10 -15.52 18.13
CA GLN A 766 19.80 -16.71 18.60
C GLN A 766 19.33 -17.98 17.89
N LEU A 767 18.01 -18.19 17.79
CA LEU A 767 17.41 -19.35 17.14
C LEU A 767 17.78 -19.43 15.66
N ARG A 768 17.60 -18.33 14.91
CA ARG A 768 17.96 -18.26 13.48
C ARG A 768 19.45 -18.58 13.29
N ALA A 769 20.33 -17.96 14.07
CA ALA A 769 21.78 -18.20 14.00
C ALA A 769 22.18 -19.66 14.34
N THR A 770 21.61 -20.24 15.39
CA THR A 770 21.85 -21.65 15.76
C THR A 770 21.33 -22.60 14.67
N TYR A 771 20.15 -22.36 14.09
CA TYR A 771 19.55 -23.20 13.04
C TYR A 771 20.32 -23.13 11.72
N ASP A 772 20.82 -21.95 11.36
CA ASP A 772 21.60 -21.76 10.14
C ASP A 772 23.02 -22.36 10.29
N ALA A 773 23.62 -22.28 11.48
CA ALA A 773 24.89 -22.92 11.80
C ALA A 773 24.79 -24.46 11.83
N ASP A 774 23.73 -25.01 12.42
CA ASP A 774 23.44 -26.45 12.42
C ASP A 774 23.27 -27.00 11.00
N ALA A 775 22.50 -26.33 10.14
CA ALA A 775 22.34 -26.74 8.74
C ALA A 775 23.64 -26.60 7.93
N ALA A 776 24.45 -25.57 8.19
CA ALA A 776 25.77 -25.42 7.57
C ALA A 776 26.77 -26.50 8.02
N HIS A 777 26.63 -27.04 9.24
CA HIS A 777 27.50 -28.10 9.78
C HIS A 777 27.06 -29.51 9.37
N ASN A 778 25.77 -29.81 9.51
CA ASN A 778 25.20 -31.16 9.30
C ASN A 778 24.63 -31.38 7.89
N GLY A 779 24.47 -30.32 7.10
CA GLY A 779 23.86 -30.34 5.77
C GLY A 779 22.33 -30.33 5.81
N GLY A 780 21.72 -29.93 4.69
CA GLY A 780 20.27 -29.80 4.52
C GLY A 780 19.79 -28.35 4.61
N SER A 781 18.48 -28.17 4.77
CA SER A 781 17.87 -26.86 5.01
C SER A 781 17.88 -26.54 6.51
N PRO A 782 18.04 -25.26 6.91
CA PRO A 782 17.77 -24.83 8.28
C PRO A 782 16.36 -25.18 8.73
N LEU A 783 16.20 -25.43 10.04
CA LEU A 783 14.89 -25.55 10.66
C LEU A 783 14.06 -24.28 10.43
N LEU A 784 12.77 -24.47 10.16
CA LEU A 784 11.79 -23.39 10.06
C LEU A 784 11.58 -22.76 11.44
N LEU A 785 11.38 -21.44 11.47
CA LEU A 785 11.11 -20.69 12.69
C LEU A 785 9.90 -19.76 12.46
N THR A 786 8.79 -20.03 13.13
CA THR A 786 7.56 -19.23 13.04
C THR A 786 7.12 -18.75 14.42
N ALA A 787 6.08 -17.91 14.48
CA ALA A 787 5.46 -17.52 15.74
C ALA A 787 3.96 -17.26 15.57
N ALA A 788 3.18 -17.59 16.59
CA ALA A 788 1.83 -17.05 16.78
C ALA A 788 1.91 -15.63 17.35
N VAL A 789 1.10 -14.71 16.84
CA VAL A 789 1.14 -13.29 17.25
C VAL A 789 -0.26 -12.67 17.40
N PRO A 790 -0.46 -11.73 18.33
CA PRO A 790 -1.79 -11.17 18.62
C PRO A 790 -2.29 -10.18 17.56
N ALA A 791 -3.60 -10.11 17.40
CA ALA A 791 -4.29 -9.07 16.62
C ALA A 791 -4.54 -7.76 17.39
N GLY A 792 -4.62 -7.81 18.72
CA GLY A 792 -4.94 -6.64 19.55
C GLY A 792 -3.81 -5.59 19.58
N LYS A 793 -4.12 -4.36 19.15
CA LYS A 793 -3.20 -3.21 19.04
C LYS A 793 -2.24 -3.06 20.24
N THR A 794 -2.78 -3.12 21.46
CA THR A 794 -2.04 -2.96 22.71
C THR A 794 -0.91 -3.98 22.85
N ASN A 795 -1.17 -5.24 22.55
CA ASN A 795 -0.20 -6.32 22.68
C ASN A 795 0.87 -6.24 21.59
N ILE A 796 0.48 -5.83 20.37
CA ILE A 796 1.41 -5.59 19.25
C ILE A 796 2.38 -4.46 19.61
N ASP A 797 1.86 -3.29 20.00
CA ASP A 797 2.65 -2.10 20.32
C ASP A 797 3.58 -2.33 21.53
N ALA A 798 3.11 -3.03 22.57
CA ALA A 798 3.90 -3.33 23.76
C ALA A 798 4.91 -4.47 23.53
N GLY A 799 4.48 -5.61 22.99
CA GLY A 799 5.26 -6.84 22.95
C GLY A 799 6.26 -6.98 21.80
N TYR A 800 6.03 -6.33 20.64
CA TYR A 800 6.69 -6.74 19.39
C TYR A 800 7.49 -5.62 18.69
N ASP A 801 8.69 -5.96 18.24
CA ASP A 801 9.47 -5.22 17.23
C ASP A 801 9.19 -5.87 15.87
N VAL A 802 8.07 -5.48 15.25
CA VAL A 802 7.49 -6.20 14.11
C VAL A 802 8.45 -6.34 12.91
N PRO A 803 9.25 -5.33 12.49
CA PRO A 803 10.21 -5.50 11.40
C PRO A 803 11.27 -6.56 11.70
N GLU A 804 11.87 -6.56 12.89
CA GLU A 804 12.90 -7.53 13.25
C GLU A 804 12.32 -8.93 13.44
N VAL A 805 11.14 -9.05 14.08
CA VAL A 805 10.40 -10.31 14.21
C VAL A 805 10.09 -10.89 12.82
N ALA A 806 9.50 -10.11 11.93
CA ALA A 806 9.14 -10.57 10.58
C ALA A 806 10.34 -10.80 9.66
N ARG A 807 11.51 -10.20 9.94
CA ARG A 807 12.77 -10.49 9.24
C ARG A 807 13.37 -11.84 9.68
N LEU A 808 13.26 -12.20 10.96
CA LEU A 808 13.91 -13.38 11.55
C LEU A 808 13.09 -14.67 11.43
N LEU A 809 11.75 -14.56 11.43
CA LEU A 809 10.83 -15.68 11.21
C LEU A 809 10.71 -16.03 9.73
N ASP A 810 10.44 -17.28 9.39
CA ASP A 810 10.10 -17.74 8.03
C ASP A 810 8.72 -17.22 7.60
N PHE A 811 7.75 -17.24 8.52
CA PHE A 811 6.46 -16.57 8.42
C PHE A 811 5.83 -16.33 9.81
N VAL A 812 4.80 -15.48 9.85
CA VAL A 812 4.13 -14.98 11.06
C VAL A 812 2.66 -15.42 11.05
N ASN A 813 2.22 -16.14 12.09
CA ASN A 813 0.85 -16.63 12.23
C ASN A 813 0.01 -15.63 13.04
N LEU A 814 -0.75 -14.77 12.35
CA LEU A 814 -1.58 -13.75 13.01
C LEU A 814 -2.85 -14.37 13.60
N MET A 815 -3.02 -14.30 14.91
CA MET A 815 -4.23 -14.72 15.63
C MET A 815 -5.33 -13.65 15.51
N SER A 816 -5.89 -13.51 14.31
CA SER A 816 -7.00 -12.59 13.98
C SER A 816 -8.37 -13.16 14.36
N TYR A 817 -8.48 -13.66 15.60
CA TYR A 817 -9.68 -14.20 16.23
C TYR A 817 -9.61 -13.92 17.75
N ASP A 818 -10.62 -14.36 18.51
CA ASP A 818 -10.83 -13.93 19.90
C ASP A 818 -10.93 -12.40 20.03
N LEU A 819 -11.52 -11.77 19.01
CA LEU A 819 -11.66 -10.31 18.90
C LEU A 819 -12.84 -9.80 19.75
N HIS A 820 -13.84 -10.66 19.97
CA HIS A 820 -14.90 -10.48 20.96
C HIS A 820 -15.15 -11.77 21.75
N GLY A 821 -15.61 -11.62 22.99
CA GLY A 821 -15.90 -12.74 23.87
C GLY A 821 -16.51 -12.28 25.20
N SER A 822 -16.70 -13.23 26.12
CA SER A 822 -17.41 -13.06 27.40
C SER A 822 -16.85 -12.01 28.37
N TRP A 823 -15.67 -11.46 28.07
CA TRP A 823 -15.10 -10.28 28.72
C TRP A 823 -15.77 -8.95 28.31
N ASP A 824 -16.44 -8.93 27.14
CA ASP A 824 -17.20 -7.78 26.66
C ASP A 824 -18.60 -7.72 27.32
N PRO A 825 -19.13 -6.53 27.65
CA PRO A 825 -20.47 -6.38 28.24
C PRO A 825 -21.62 -6.64 27.25
N THR A 826 -21.30 -6.83 25.97
CA THR A 826 -22.23 -6.94 24.84
C THR A 826 -21.72 -7.98 23.85
N THR A 827 -22.64 -8.67 23.17
CA THR A 827 -22.31 -9.67 22.14
C THR A 827 -21.54 -9.08 20.95
N GLY A 828 -20.49 -9.79 20.53
CA GLY A 828 -19.68 -9.48 19.35
C GLY A 828 -19.11 -10.77 18.72
N PRO A 829 -18.84 -10.80 17.40
CA PRO A 829 -18.39 -12.00 16.71
C PRO A 829 -16.92 -12.36 16.99
N ASN A 830 -16.59 -13.66 16.97
CA ASN A 830 -15.24 -14.16 17.26
C ASN A 830 -14.14 -13.56 16.34
N SER A 831 -14.41 -13.48 15.03
CA SER A 831 -13.49 -12.86 14.06
C SER A 831 -14.23 -12.14 12.92
N PRO A 832 -14.78 -10.93 13.13
CA PRO A 832 -15.37 -10.16 12.03
C PRO A 832 -14.28 -9.81 11.00
N LEU A 833 -14.57 -9.92 9.71
CA LEU A 833 -13.59 -9.57 8.66
C LEU A 833 -13.34 -8.05 8.63
N TYR A 834 -14.41 -7.26 8.76
CA TYR A 834 -14.40 -5.80 8.81
C TYR A 834 -15.16 -5.30 10.04
N ALA A 835 -14.94 -4.05 10.46
CA ALA A 835 -15.77 -3.38 11.46
C ALA A 835 -17.21 -3.18 10.96
N HIS A 836 -18.19 -3.20 11.87
CA HIS A 836 -19.56 -2.79 11.59
C HIS A 836 -19.66 -1.25 11.58
N PRO A 837 -20.47 -0.61 10.72
CA PRO A 837 -20.48 0.85 10.57
C PRO A 837 -20.75 1.63 11.87
N SER A 838 -21.55 1.07 12.78
CA SER A 838 -21.91 1.66 14.08
C SER A 838 -20.82 1.53 15.16
N GLU A 839 -19.73 0.82 14.91
CA GLU A 839 -18.63 0.70 15.88
C GLU A 839 -17.83 1.99 15.95
N THR A 840 -17.38 2.34 17.16
CA THR A 840 -16.61 3.55 17.45
C THR A 840 -15.45 3.22 18.39
N GLY A 841 -14.48 4.13 18.50
CA GLY A 841 -13.33 3.96 19.37
C GLY A 841 -12.54 2.67 19.09
N ALA A 842 -12.17 1.95 20.15
CA ALA A 842 -11.32 0.76 20.05
C ALA A 842 -11.95 -0.42 19.30
N SER A 843 -13.28 -0.56 19.30
CA SER A 843 -13.97 -1.71 18.67
C SER A 843 -13.76 -1.75 17.15
N ARG A 844 -13.59 -0.58 16.49
CA ARG A 844 -13.22 -0.51 15.06
C ARG A 844 -11.89 -1.18 14.71
N PHE A 845 -11.08 -1.55 15.69
CA PHE A 845 -9.81 -2.24 15.51
C PHE A 845 -9.91 -3.77 15.74
N LEU A 846 -11.06 -4.27 16.21
CA LEU A 846 -11.29 -5.67 16.57
C LEU A 846 -11.81 -6.50 15.38
N ASN A 847 -11.14 -6.40 14.24
CA ASN A 847 -11.46 -7.15 13.01
C ASN A 847 -10.22 -7.63 12.25
N VAL A 848 -10.39 -8.68 11.43
CA VAL A 848 -9.31 -9.35 10.69
C VAL A 848 -8.57 -8.37 9.76
N ASP A 849 -9.29 -7.57 8.98
CA ASP A 849 -8.71 -6.59 8.05
C ASP A 849 -7.87 -5.54 8.78
N TRP A 850 -8.38 -4.96 9.87
CA TRP A 850 -7.60 -4.00 10.66
C TRP A 850 -6.33 -4.63 11.23
N ALA A 851 -6.42 -5.80 11.86
CA ALA A 851 -5.27 -6.48 12.45
C ALA A 851 -4.21 -6.86 11.41
N ALA A 852 -4.65 -7.41 10.27
CA ALA A 852 -3.78 -7.81 9.17
C ALA A 852 -3.09 -6.61 8.51
N ARG A 853 -3.79 -5.47 8.37
CA ARG A 853 -3.20 -4.22 7.89
C ARG A 853 -2.24 -3.62 8.90
N TYR A 854 -2.54 -3.65 10.21
CA TYR A 854 -1.69 -3.07 11.25
C TYR A 854 -0.34 -3.82 11.36
N TRP A 855 -0.32 -5.15 11.24
CA TRP A 855 0.94 -5.90 11.17
C TRP A 855 1.79 -5.52 9.95
N VAL A 856 1.18 -5.27 8.80
CA VAL A 856 1.88 -4.80 7.59
C VAL A 856 2.36 -3.34 7.75
N GLU A 857 1.54 -2.45 8.31
CA GLU A 857 1.89 -1.05 8.63
C GLU A 857 3.10 -0.98 9.58
N LYS A 858 3.16 -1.89 10.55
CA LYS A 858 4.29 -2.05 11.48
C LYS A 858 5.54 -2.67 10.84
N GLY A 859 5.50 -3.05 9.56
CA GLY A 859 6.66 -3.51 8.79
C GLY A 859 6.77 -5.02 8.59
N CYS A 860 5.72 -5.81 8.81
CA CYS A 860 5.70 -7.22 8.42
C CYS A 860 5.50 -7.33 6.88
N PRO A 861 6.37 -8.01 6.13
CA PRO A 861 6.14 -8.30 4.71
C PRO A 861 4.87 -9.11 4.52
N ARG A 862 4.02 -8.70 3.58
CA ARG A 862 2.66 -9.22 3.45
C ARG A 862 2.63 -10.70 3.06
N ASP A 863 3.56 -11.10 2.21
CA ASP A 863 3.89 -12.47 1.80
C ASP A 863 4.41 -13.37 2.93
N LYS A 864 4.77 -12.79 4.09
CA LYS A 864 5.18 -13.50 5.31
C LYS A 864 4.12 -13.49 6.40
N LEU A 865 3.06 -12.68 6.27
CA LEU A 865 1.96 -12.64 7.23
C LEU A 865 0.86 -13.63 6.82
N VAL A 866 0.69 -14.69 7.62
CA VAL A 866 -0.33 -15.74 7.45
C VAL A 866 -1.51 -15.40 8.36
N ILE A 867 -2.71 -15.30 7.79
CA ILE A 867 -3.89 -14.79 8.48
C ILE A 867 -4.66 -15.93 9.16
N GLY A 868 -4.85 -15.83 10.48
CA GLY A 868 -5.56 -16.81 11.30
C GLY A 868 -7.07 -16.66 11.21
N VAL A 869 -7.76 -17.78 10.98
CA VAL A 869 -9.23 -17.89 10.96
C VAL A 869 -9.66 -19.00 11.94
N PRO A 870 -10.66 -18.77 12.80
CA PRO A 870 -11.04 -19.74 13.83
C PRO A 870 -11.99 -20.79 13.25
N LEU A 871 -11.85 -22.03 13.72
CA LEU A 871 -12.80 -23.14 13.45
C LEU A 871 -13.75 -23.34 14.65
N TYR A 872 -14.09 -22.22 15.31
CA TYR A 872 -14.90 -22.15 16.52
C TYR A 872 -15.53 -20.75 16.65
N GLY A 873 -16.57 -20.64 17.47
CA GLY A 873 -17.21 -19.38 17.86
C GLY A 873 -16.95 -18.99 19.30
N ARG A 874 -17.23 -17.72 19.62
CA ARG A 874 -17.24 -17.19 20.99
C ARG A 874 -18.68 -16.96 21.42
N THR A 875 -19.00 -17.42 22.64
CA THR A 875 -20.37 -17.48 23.17
C THR A 875 -20.59 -16.47 24.29
N PHE A 876 -21.83 -16.00 24.40
CA PHE A 876 -22.29 -15.12 25.46
C PHE A 876 -23.63 -15.65 26.01
N THR A 877 -23.82 -15.54 27.33
CA THR A 877 -25.17 -15.63 27.89
C THR A 877 -25.82 -14.24 27.85
N LEU A 878 -26.93 -14.12 27.10
CA LEU A 878 -27.70 -12.88 26.93
C LEU A 878 -28.35 -12.45 28.25
N SER A 879 -28.17 -11.19 28.64
CA SER A 879 -28.82 -10.61 29.83
C SER A 879 -30.34 -10.52 29.68
N ASN A 880 -30.83 -10.37 28.45
CA ASN A 880 -32.25 -10.34 28.09
C ASN A 880 -32.48 -11.17 26.81
N PRO A 881 -33.19 -12.32 26.84
CA PRO A 881 -33.45 -13.15 25.66
C PRO A 881 -34.17 -12.44 24.49
N SER A 882 -34.90 -11.35 24.76
CA SER A 882 -35.56 -10.55 23.73
C SER A 882 -34.63 -9.56 23.01
N GLN A 883 -33.42 -9.34 23.54
CA GLN A 883 -32.36 -8.57 22.90
C GLN A 883 -31.27 -9.56 22.49
N ASN A 884 -31.27 -9.98 21.23
CA ASN A 884 -30.48 -11.13 20.77
C ASN A 884 -29.70 -10.87 19.46
N SER A 885 -29.64 -9.62 19.03
CA SER A 885 -28.83 -9.14 17.90
C SER A 885 -27.35 -9.00 18.28
N LEU A 886 -26.52 -8.63 17.30
CA LEU A 886 -25.21 -8.00 17.54
C LEU A 886 -25.37 -6.83 18.55
N GLY A 887 -24.40 -6.66 19.45
CA GLY A 887 -24.41 -5.60 20.46
C GLY A 887 -25.40 -5.82 21.62
N ALA A 888 -26.12 -6.93 21.66
CA ALA A 888 -27.04 -7.25 22.75
C ALA A 888 -26.31 -7.40 24.10
N PRO A 889 -26.84 -6.86 25.22
CA PRO A 889 -26.20 -6.97 26.53
C PRO A 889 -26.02 -8.42 27.00
N ALA A 890 -24.83 -8.74 27.52
CA ALA A 890 -24.45 -10.05 28.01
C ALA A 890 -24.16 -10.06 29.52
N ARG A 891 -24.11 -11.25 30.13
CA ARG A 891 -23.77 -11.45 31.56
C ARG A 891 -22.63 -12.45 31.77
N GLY A 892 -21.72 -12.57 30.81
CA GLY A 892 -20.58 -13.49 30.81
C GLY A 892 -20.74 -14.65 29.82
N ASP A 893 -19.96 -15.72 30.05
CA ASP A 893 -19.85 -16.89 29.16
C ASP A 893 -21.20 -17.53 28.79
N GLY A 894 -21.26 -18.02 27.56
CA GLY A 894 -22.30 -18.96 27.17
C GLY A 894 -22.02 -20.38 27.66
N ARG A 895 -23.07 -21.20 27.65
CA ARG A 895 -23.06 -22.64 27.93
C ARG A 895 -22.42 -23.41 26.75
N PRO A 896 -22.08 -24.71 26.92
CA PRO A 896 -21.37 -25.48 25.90
C PRO A 896 -22.04 -25.50 24.51
N GLY A 897 -21.24 -25.14 23.51
CA GLY A 897 -21.66 -24.97 22.12
C GLY A 897 -20.73 -24.03 21.35
N HIS A 898 -19.41 -24.20 21.48
CA HIS A 898 -18.39 -23.24 21.01
C HIS A 898 -17.59 -23.73 19.79
N TYR A 899 -17.35 -25.03 19.67
CA TYR A 899 -16.62 -25.59 18.51
C TYR A 899 -17.56 -25.72 17.30
N THR A 900 -17.08 -25.65 16.05
CA THR A 900 -17.96 -25.71 14.87
C THR A 900 -18.81 -26.99 14.83
N ASN A 901 -18.22 -28.14 15.17
CA ASN A 901 -18.98 -29.39 15.30
C ASN A 901 -20.10 -29.32 16.37
N GLU A 902 -19.91 -28.62 17.49
CA GLU A 902 -20.96 -28.38 18.49
C GLU A 902 -22.00 -27.37 17.99
N ILE A 903 -21.57 -26.27 17.37
CA ILE A 903 -22.43 -25.18 16.86
C ILE A 903 -23.40 -25.73 15.81
N CYS A 904 -22.93 -26.60 14.91
CA CYS A 904 -23.77 -27.25 13.93
C CYS A 904 -24.93 -28.06 14.57
N THR A 905 -24.73 -28.68 15.75
CA THR A 905 -25.84 -29.34 16.47
C THR A 905 -26.88 -28.37 17.02
N LYS A 906 -26.56 -27.07 17.15
CA LYS A 906 -27.50 -26.06 17.67
C LYS A 906 -28.33 -25.42 16.57
N ILE A 907 -27.81 -25.30 15.34
CA ILE A 907 -28.48 -24.68 14.17
C ILE A 907 -29.94 -25.17 14.00
N PRO A 908 -30.26 -26.49 14.01
CA PRO A 908 -31.65 -26.97 13.83
C PRO A 908 -32.61 -26.62 14.98
N THR A 909 -32.08 -26.17 16.11
CA THR A 909 -32.80 -25.83 17.35
C THR A 909 -32.63 -24.36 17.74
N ALA A 910 -32.01 -23.55 16.88
CA ALA A 910 -31.71 -22.16 17.17
C ALA A 910 -32.97 -21.29 17.06
N ASN A 911 -33.17 -20.41 18.04
CA ASN A 911 -34.19 -19.37 18.04
C ASN A 911 -33.93 -18.31 16.97
N THR A 912 -32.65 -18.05 16.68
CA THR A 912 -32.19 -17.11 15.66
C THR A 912 -30.98 -17.72 14.96
N VAL A 913 -30.94 -17.68 13.63
CA VAL A 913 -29.72 -17.87 12.83
C VAL A 913 -29.65 -16.67 11.89
N ALA A 914 -28.55 -15.92 11.94
CA ALA A 914 -28.44 -14.64 11.26
C ALA A 914 -27.00 -14.39 10.79
N ARG A 915 -26.84 -13.38 9.92
CA ARG A 915 -25.54 -12.90 9.44
C ARG A 915 -25.44 -11.40 9.67
N VAL A 916 -24.21 -10.92 9.81
CA VAL A 916 -23.87 -9.49 9.79
C VAL A 916 -23.15 -9.22 8.45
N PRO A 917 -23.86 -8.75 7.40
CA PRO A 917 -23.31 -8.66 6.05
C PRO A 917 -22.10 -7.74 5.91
N GLU A 918 -21.94 -6.79 6.83
CA GLU A 918 -20.85 -5.82 6.90
C GLU A 918 -19.58 -6.50 7.43
N MET A 919 -19.73 -7.22 8.55
CA MET A 919 -18.65 -7.97 9.23
C MET A 919 -18.29 -9.31 8.56
N LYS A 920 -19.09 -9.79 7.59
CA LYS A 920 -18.89 -11.05 6.85
C LYS A 920 -18.89 -12.32 7.72
N VAL A 921 -19.72 -12.35 8.77
CA VAL A 921 -19.79 -13.48 9.72
C VAL A 921 -21.23 -13.81 10.16
N PRO A 922 -21.53 -15.09 10.46
CA PRO A 922 -22.77 -15.51 11.10
C PRO A 922 -22.78 -15.33 12.62
N TYR A 923 -23.99 -15.29 13.18
CA TYR A 923 -24.24 -15.62 14.59
C TYR A 923 -25.51 -16.47 14.71
N LEU A 924 -25.65 -17.22 15.80
CA LEU A 924 -26.89 -17.88 16.16
C LEU A 924 -27.22 -17.71 17.64
N VAL A 925 -28.48 -17.92 17.97
CA VAL A 925 -29.01 -17.88 19.34
C VAL A 925 -29.80 -19.14 19.59
N TYR A 926 -29.44 -19.89 20.64
CA TYR A 926 -30.09 -21.14 21.02
C TYR A 926 -30.48 -21.12 22.51
N ASN A 927 -31.34 -22.05 22.93
CA ASN A 927 -31.87 -22.11 24.31
C ASN A 927 -32.48 -20.78 24.81
N ASN A 928 -32.94 -19.93 23.89
CA ASN A 928 -33.38 -18.54 24.06
C ASN A 928 -32.30 -17.53 24.53
N ASP A 929 -31.37 -17.91 25.41
CA ASP A 929 -30.42 -16.99 26.06
C ASP A 929 -28.94 -17.23 25.75
N GLN A 930 -28.61 -18.12 24.80
CA GLN A 930 -27.23 -18.49 24.46
C GLN A 930 -26.88 -18.00 23.04
N TRP A 931 -26.09 -16.93 22.95
CA TRP A 931 -25.65 -16.32 21.69
C TRP A 931 -24.24 -16.82 21.33
N VAL A 932 -23.99 -17.11 20.05
CA VAL A 932 -22.65 -17.47 19.56
C VAL A 932 -22.35 -16.78 18.23
N GLY A 933 -21.22 -16.07 18.18
CA GLY A 933 -20.67 -15.49 16.96
C GLY A 933 -19.53 -16.36 16.46
N TYR A 934 -19.62 -16.85 15.23
CA TYR A 934 -18.82 -17.96 14.73
C TYR A 934 -18.45 -17.79 13.26
N ASP A 935 -17.86 -18.82 12.68
CA ASP A 935 -17.43 -18.87 11.29
C ASP A 935 -18.03 -20.10 10.58
N ASP A 936 -18.54 -19.88 9.36
CA ASP A 936 -19.13 -20.90 8.49
C ASP A 936 -18.36 -21.01 7.16
N VAL A 937 -18.77 -21.94 6.29
CA VAL A 937 -18.18 -22.16 4.97
C VAL A 937 -18.12 -20.87 4.13
N GLN A 938 -19.13 -20.01 4.20
CA GLN A 938 -19.17 -18.76 3.44
C GLN A 938 -18.28 -17.69 4.07
N SER A 939 -18.24 -17.52 5.39
CA SER A 939 -17.33 -16.53 6.00
C SER A 939 -15.86 -16.92 5.84
N LEU A 940 -15.52 -18.21 5.88
CA LEU A 940 -14.19 -18.69 5.50
C LEU A 940 -13.90 -18.47 4.02
N THR A 941 -14.85 -18.74 3.13
CA THR A 941 -14.71 -18.46 1.69
C THR A 941 -14.43 -16.96 1.45
N GLU A 942 -15.16 -16.07 2.12
CA GLU A 942 -15.00 -14.62 2.04
C GLU A 942 -13.63 -14.16 2.60
N LYS A 943 -13.19 -14.75 3.72
CA LYS A 943 -11.87 -14.50 4.32
C LYS A 943 -10.71 -15.00 3.46
N VAL A 944 -10.79 -16.21 2.91
CA VAL A 944 -9.72 -16.76 2.06
C VAL A 944 -9.61 -16.00 0.74
N ARG A 945 -10.74 -15.53 0.18
CA ARG A 945 -10.72 -14.57 -0.94
C ARG A 945 -10.04 -13.25 -0.56
N TYR A 946 -10.34 -12.69 0.61
CA TYR A 946 -9.64 -11.48 1.12
C TYR A 946 -8.13 -11.72 1.30
N ILE A 947 -7.73 -12.87 1.85
CA ILE A 947 -6.33 -13.27 2.04
C ILE A 947 -5.59 -13.29 0.69
N LYS A 948 -6.17 -13.93 -0.32
CA LYS A 948 -5.62 -13.99 -1.69
C LYS A 948 -5.62 -12.62 -2.37
N SER A 949 -6.75 -11.91 -2.40
CA SER A 949 -6.89 -10.64 -3.15
C SER A 949 -6.01 -9.51 -2.62
N ASN A 950 -5.59 -9.58 -1.36
CA ASN A 950 -4.64 -8.65 -0.78
C ASN A 950 -3.19 -9.15 -0.84
N GLY A 951 -2.91 -10.39 -1.26
CA GLY A 951 -1.55 -10.93 -1.33
C GLY A 951 -0.92 -11.24 0.04
N TYR A 952 -1.71 -11.80 0.97
CA TYR A 952 -1.19 -12.29 2.25
C TYR A 952 -0.51 -13.65 2.11
N GLY A 953 0.50 -13.91 2.94
CA GLY A 953 1.40 -15.07 2.87
C GLY A 953 0.76 -16.45 3.08
N GLY A 954 -0.53 -16.49 3.42
CA GLY A 954 -1.32 -17.70 3.54
C GLY A 954 -2.48 -17.56 4.52
N VAL A 955 -3.10 -18.69 4.81
CA VAL A 955 -4.15 -18.86 5.82
C VAL A 955 -3.67 -19.82 6.90
N MET A 956 -3.98 -19.50 8.15
CA MET A 956 -3.77 -20.32 9.34
C MET A 956 -5.13 -20.63 9.97
N THR A 957 -5.31 -21.81 10.57
CA THR A 957 -6.53 -22.09 11.36
C THR A 957 -6.23 -22.64 12.75
N TRP A 958 -6.93 -22.10 13.74
CA TRP A 958 -7.08 -22.71 15.06
C TRP A 958 -8.47 -23.35 15.17
N ALA A 959 -8.61 -24.68 15.18
CA ALA A 959 -7.62 -25.75 14.98
C ALA A 959 -8.32 -26.92 14.27
N ILE A 960 -7.58 -27.80 13.56
CA ILE A 960 -8.18 -28.91 12.76
C ILE A 960 -9.27 -29.67 13.53
N PRO A 961 -9.09 -30.06 14.81
CA PRO A 961 -10.06 -30.88 15.54
C PRO A 961 -11.37 -30.17 15.91
N LEU A 962 -11.59 -28.92 15.49
CA LEU A 962 -12.81 -28.15 15.80
C LEU A 962 -13.82 -28.12 14.62
N ASP A 963 -13.36 -28.43 13.41
CA ASP A 963 -14.19 -28.63 12.21
C ASP A 963 -15.01 -29.93 12.29
N ASP A 964 -15.98 -30.13 11.40
CA ASP A 964 -16.70 -31.40 11.26
C ASP A 964 -15.87 -32.44 10.49
N PHE A 965 -14.76 -32.86 11.08
CA PHE A 965 -13.76 -33.76 10.50
C PHE A 965 -14.30 -35.13 10.06
N ASN A 966 -15.39 -35.59 10.69
CA ASN A 966 -16.01 -36.88 10.38
C ASN A 966 -17.33 -36.76 9.59
N GLY A 967 -17.88 -35.55 9.43
CA GLY A 967 -19.09 -35.26 8.66
C GLY A 967 -20.40 -35.60 9.38
N SER A 968 -20.38 -35.76 10.71
CA SER A 968 -21.55 -36.19 11.50
C SER A 968 -22.43 -35.05 11.99
N PHE A 969 -21.98 -33.79 11.91
CA PHE A 969 -22.57 -32.69 12.68
C PHE A 969 -23.19 -31.58 11.83
N CYS A 970 -22.52 -31.17 10.75
CA CYS A 970 -22.91 -30.04 9.90
C CYS A 970 -23.68 -30.46 8.63
N GLY A 971 -23.68 -31.75 8.28
CA GLY A 971 -24.36 -32.27 7.08
C GLY A 971 -23.71 -31.85 5.75
N GLN A 972 -22.47 -31.33 5.79
CA GLN A 972 -21.75 -30.75 4.65
C GLN A 972 -20.56 -31.62 4.19
N GLY A 973 -20.53 -32.89 4.60
CA GLY A 973 -19.39 -33.79 4.40
C GLY A 973 -18.28 -33.61 5.44
N LYS A 974 -17.16 -34.29 5.26
CA LYS A 974 -15.99 -34.15 6.13
C LYS A 974 -15.28 -32.82 5.90
N TYR A 975 -14.80 -32.20 6.98
CA TYR A 975 -14.00 -30.98 6.96
C TYR A 975 -14.63 -29.86 6.11
N PRO A 976 -15.89 -29.45 6.34
CA PRO A 976 -16.55 -28.44 5.51
C PRO A 976 -15.80 -27.11 5.52
N LEU A 977 -15.29 -26.67 6.68
CA LEU A 977 -14.54 -25.42 6.79
C LEU A 977 -13.19 -25.52 6.07
N TRP A 978 -12.41 -26.58 6.29
CA TRP A 978 -11.13 -26.77 5.59
C TRP A 978 -11.29 -27.06 4.09
N SER A 979 -12.40 -27.67 3.66
CA SER A 979 -12.74 -27.85 2.26
C SER A 979 -13.02 -26.50 1.57
N ALA A 980 -13.68 -25.57 2.26
CA ALA A 980 -13.87 -24.21 1.76
C ALA A 980 -12.53 -23.47 1.58
N VAL A 981 -11.62 -23.61 2.56
CA VAL A 981 -10.26 -23.06 2.49
C VAL A 981 -9.52 -23.62 1.27
N ASN A 982 -9.45 -24.94 1.13
CA ASN A 982 -8.76 -25.57 0.00
C ASN A 982 -9.40 -25.20 -1.35
N ALA A 983 -10.73 -25.16 -1.44
CA ALA A 983 -11.43 -24.82 -2.68
C ALA A 983 -11.12 -23.39 -3.16
N GLU A 984 -10.97 -22.41 -2.26
CA GLU A 984 -10.56 -21.05 -2.64
C GLU A 984 -9.03 -20.92 -2.81
N CYS A 985 -8.25 -21.72 -2.08
CA CYS A 985 -6.79 -21.77 -2.19
C CYS A 985 -6.26 -22.57 -3.40
N HIS A 986 -7.11 -23.28 -4.14
CA HIS A 986 -6.78 -23.97 -5.40
C HIS A 986 -7.43 -23.37 -6.66
N LYS A 987 -8.33 -22.39 -6.48
CA LYS A 987 -8.71 -21.42 -7.52
C LYS A 987 -7.63 -20.34 -7.64
#